data_AF-A0A8D3DHG4-F1
#
_entry.id   AF-A0A8D3DHG4-F1
#
_cell.length_a   1.000
_cell.length_b   1.000
_cell.length_c   1.000
_cell.angle_alpha   90.00
_cell.angle_beta   90.00
_cell.angle_gamma   90.00
#
_symmetry.space_group_name_H-M   'P 1'
#
loop_
_entity.id
_entity.type
_entity.pdbx_description
1 polymer ?
#
loop_
_entity_poly.entity_id
_entity_poly.type
_entity_poly.pdbx_seq_one_letter_code
_entity_poly.pdbx_strand_id
1 'polypeptide(L)'
;MAAKKNLLGPTDSDSSSVSDQSASNRSVNRSLRVAEKERRKNEAEDPLVLALKYFSDVEAGTPVVGNDEFENNLVLVERAAYSKGLSSKAVAVMLEFAMSLRMGTSPCVRVLKCLIPSTVVPQEAVVRAVVWLGVGKIPISTQVLFIKWVLTVFDMIDAKDQLRSIYGFIFSFVTEENLCPFICHLLYLLTRKESGKQPFLLHLLSLYKVFCPELVTLSVPSRMRSGFRNHNSPWKSALIAVQKRNGSQVASSSSLPFTIKDMSSSRKRKHGHLELPVLSSLVNKQAQTESFSRKLVPLVQLHSFTQLLENMHRIELPAQMGSLLGSSLALQYLDCVQDESALLRLNFWLGYALHEEFLFCGDGRASQNSEEALQFLDKLLSTQHFLQEAFSSSEAFLYKFLSVWDGSLLRPQILSLLSHIPVVPSAQIGRLLFEPLMQLFFTSSLFFKCGLIECLNNMLLKWLTWHSVYALEDDLDISLNSHTSINMTLSGFKDSVMELVHFVGRLASVGLQLEGCHSLLLSFILDFYETVCDTFLRYGLPLVVMPPPAVFYPVLFSPDPVSVDRLAYIMYRSGLMHVSVAACHKLNLNQAFHISRQTFREFNNYVVVMVNCLWNSKMFHPGMGVQLGEELLLKSNVPQYWTSFDLVNHPAFLSYAVDFHQRCWPGRKDVDLNSIKHSKPWSWYLEYLYSQGYDGLKQFVGCNKHPHHPSSLSQL
;
A
#
# COMPACT_ATOMS: atom_id res chain seq x y z
N MET A 1 19.30 -68.00 82.24
CA MET A 1 19.19 -66.56 82.59
C MET A 1 17.92 -66.03 81.92
N ALA A 2 16.77 -66.36 82.51
CA ALA A 2 15.86 -65.44 83.22
C ALA A 2 15.15 -64.45 82.27
N ALA A 3 13.83 -64.52 82.01
CA ALA A 3 12.78 -65.27 82.70
C ALA A 3 11.49 -65.43 81.86
N LYS A 4 10.83 -66.59 82.08
CA LYS A 4 9.38 -66.93 82.11
C LYS A 4 8.54 -66.80 80.82
N LYS A 5 8.01 -67.91 80.26
CA LYS A 5 6.79 -68.69 80.65
C LYS A 5 5.51 -67.87 80.42
N ASN A 6 4.44 -68.29 79.73
CA ASN A 6 3.73 -69.58 79.63
C ASN A 6 2.61 -69.41 78.55
N LEU A 7 2.30 -70.40 77.69
CA LEU A 7 1.13 -71.34 77.73
C LEU A 7 -0.26 -70.61 77.68
N LEU A 8 -1.25 -70.94 76.84
CA LEU A 8 -1.87 -72.23 76.48
C LEU A 8 -2.73 -72.11 75.18
N GLY A 9 -2.88 -73.21 74.42
CA GLY A 9 -4.02 -73.46 73.51
C GLY A 9 -5.24 -74.01 74.29
N PRO A 10 -6.04 -74.98 73.82
CA PRO A 10 -6.19 -75.52 72.45
C PRO A 10 -7.66 -75.96 72.11
N THR A 11 -7.86 -76.73 71.01
CA THR A 11 -8.74 -77.95 70.84
C THR A 11 -10.27 -77.81 70.98
N ASP A 12 -11.16 -78.55 70.32
CA ASP A 12 -11.12 -79.73 69.45
C ASP A 12 -12.55 -80.00 68.94
N SER A 13 -12.64 -80.76 67.83
CA SER A 13 -13.61 -81.86 67.54
C SER A 13 -15.13 -81.53 67.55
N ASP A 14 -16.08 -82.22 66.92
CA ASP A 14 -16.29 -83.57 66.39
C ASP A 14 -17.50 -83.49 65.43
N SER A 15 -17.50 -84.10 64.24
CA SER A 15 -17.94 -85.47 63.90
C SER A 15 -19.48 -85.68 63.78
N SER A 16 -19.85 -86.41 62.71
CA SER A 16 -21.12 -87.17 62.50
C SER A 16 -22.42 -86.36 62.28
N SER A 17 -23.41 -86.72 61.46
CA SER A 17 -23.66 -87.87 60.58
C SER A 17 -24.94 -87.61 59.75
N VAL A 18 -24.92 -88.02 58.48
CA VAL A 18 -25.92 -88.89 57.80
C VAL A 18 -27.36 -88.36 57.52
N SER A 19 -27.64 -88.24 56.20
CA SER A 19 -28.89 -88.52 55.45
C SER A 19 -30.18 -87.81 55.86
N ASP A 20 -31.07 -87.34 54.99
CA ASP A 20 -31.45 -87.80 53.66
C ASP A 20 -32.34 -86.71 52.99
N GLN A 21 -32.69 -86.94 51.73
CA GLN A 21 -33.70 -86.21 50.93
C GLN A 21 -33.18 -85.11 49.99
N SER A 22 -32.56 -85.62 48.94
CA SER A 22 -32.72 -85.14 47.56
C SER A 22 -34.17 -84.76 47.20
N ALA A 23 -34.39 -83.51 46.80
CA ALA A 23 -35.34 -83.17 45.71
C ALA A 23 -35.33 -81.70 45.24
N SER A 24 -34.78 -80.71 45.98
CA SER A 24 -34.87 -79.29 45.57
C SER A 24 -33.59 -78.67 44.98
N ASN A 25 -32.42 -79.31 45.15
CA ASN A 25 -31.14 -78.65 44.83
C ASN A 25 -30.70 -78.75 43.35
N ARG A 26 -31.40 -79.52 42.49
CA ARG A 26 -31.04 -79.58 41.05
C ARG A 26 -31.60 -78.42 40.24
N SER A 27 -32.73 -77.83 40.61
CA SER A 27 -33.25 -76.62 39.94
C SER A 27 -32.58 -75.35 40.48
N VAL A 28 -32.32 -75.30 41.79
CA VAL A 28 -31.65 -74.17 42.45
C VAL A 28 -30.18 -74.07 42.00
N ASN A 29 -29.45 -75.19 41.86
CA ASN A 29 -28.08 -75.15 41.34
C ASN A 29 -27.98 -74.91 39.83
N ARG A 30 -29.04 -75.16 39.05
CA ARG A 30 -29.07 -74.81 37.62
C ARG A 30 -29.42 -73.33 37.44
N SER A 31 -30.32 -72.79 38.26
CA SER A 31 -30.63 -71.35 38.33
C SER A 31 -29.44 -70.55 38.87
N LEU A 32 -28.78 -71.01 39.95
CA LEU A 32 -27.56 -70.40 40.47
C LEU A 32 -26.41 -70.53 39.47
N ARG A 33 -26.19 -71.68 38.82
CA ARG A 33 -25.16 -71.77 37.76
C ARG A 33 -25.49 -70.98 36.51
N VAL A 34 -26.76 -70.73 36.19
CA VAL A 34 -27.15 -69.85 35.06
C VAL A 34 -26.97 -68.40 35.47
N ALA A 35 -27.43 -68.00 36.66
CA ALA A 35 -27.23 -66.67 37.23
C ALA A 35 -25.75 -66.35 37.50
N GLU A 36 -24.94 -67.35 37.85
CA GLU A 36 -23.49 -67.24 38.10
C GLU A 36 -22.69 -67.35 36.80
N LYS A 37 -23.25 -67.96 35.74
CA LYS A 37 -22.69 -67.93 34.38
C LYS A 37 -23.12 -66.68 33.60
N GLU A 38 -24.25 -66.07 33.94
CA GLU A 38 -24.65 -64.71 33.54
C GLU A 38 -23.89 -63.64 34.33
N ARG A 39 -23.67 -63.82 35.64
CA ARG A 39 -22.73 -62.98 36.41
C ARG A 39 -21.31 -63.10 35.87
N ARG A 40 -20.80 -64.31 35.60
CA ARG A 40 -19.47 -64.49 34.98
C ARG A 40 -19.40 -64.01 33.53
N LYS A 41 -20.52 -63.98 32.78
CA LYS A 41 -20.59 -63.35 31.45
C LYS A 41 -20.53 -61.83 31.57
N ASN A 42 -21.23 -61.25 32.55
CA ASN A 42 -21.25 -59.81 32.82
C ASN A 42 -19.93 -59.34 33.46
N GLU A 43 -19.26 -60.17 34.29
CA GLU A 43 -17.94 -59.90 34.88
C GLU A 43 -16.79 -60.02 33.86
N ALA A 44 -17.02 -60.72 32.75
CA ALA A 44 -16.08 -60.80 31.63
C ALA A 44 -16.26 -59.66 30.60
N GLU A 45 -17.33 -58.87 30.72
CA GLU A 45 -17.45 -57.62 29.97
C GLU A 45 -16.55 -56.58 30.65
N ASP A 46 -15.67 -55.95 29.87
CA ASP A 46 -14.80 -54.86 30.33
C ASP A 46 -15.67 -53.86 31.13
N PRO A 47 -15.31 -53.49 32.38
CA PRO A 47 -16.11 -52.58 33.20
C PRO A 47 -16.45 -51.27 32.49
N LEU A 48 -15.66 -50.86 31.50
CA LEU A 48 -15.99 -49.74 30.61
C LEU A 48 -17.19 -50.02 29.68
N VAL A 49 -17.36 -51.24 29.17
CA VAL A 49 -18.47 -51.64 28.29
C VAL A 49 -19.79 -51.64 29.05
N LEU A 50 -19.79 -52.13 30.30
CA LEU A 50 -20.97 -52.06 31.17
C LEU A 50 -21.36 -50.61 31.48
N ALA A 51 -20.37 -49.76 31.78
CA ALA A 51 -20.60 -48.33 31.99
C ALA A 51 -21.16 -47.63 30.74
N LEU A 52 -20.67 -47.96 29.54
CA LEU A 52 -21.21 -47.42 28.28
C LEU A 52 -22.62 -47.90 27.99
N LYS A 53 -22.96 -49.16 28.34
CA LYS A 53 -24.31 -49.70 28.20
C LYS A 53 -25.30 -48.96 29.09
N TYR A 54 -24.91 -48.67 30.34
CA TYR A 54 -25.69 -47.80 31.23
C TYR A 54 -26.00 -46.45 30.56
N PHE A 55 -25.00 -45.73 30.04
CA PHE A 55 -25.23 -44.42 29.40
C PHE A 55 -26.06 -44.46 28.11
N SER A 56 -26.11 -45.62 27.42
CA SER A 56 -26.97 -45.83 26.26
C SER A 56 -28.45 -45.98 26.66
N ASP A 57 -28.70 -46.72 27.73
CA ASP A 57 -30.04 -47.18 28.15
C ASP A 57 -30.73 -46.21 29.11
N VAL A 58 -30.03 -45.21 29.66
CA VAL A 58 -30.60 -44.18 30.55
C VAL A 58 -31.75 -43.44 29.87
N GLU A 59 -32.90 -43.38 30.55
CA GLU A 59 -34.10 -42.66 30.12
C GLU A 59 -34.05 -41.16 30.49
N ALA A 60 -34.85 -40.35 29.81
CA ALA A 60 -34.93 -38.92 30.11
C ALA A 60 -35.66 -38.68 31.45
N GLY A 61 -35.06 -37.91 32.35
CA GLY A 61 -35.64 -37.56 33.66
C GLY A 61 -35.05 -38.30 34.86
N THR A 62 -34.05 -39.16 34.67
CA THR A 62 -33.34 -39.81 35.79
C THR A 62 -32.63 -38.77 36.67
N PRO A 63 -32.79 -38.81 38.01
CA PRO A 63 -32.15 -37.84 38.91
C PRO A 63 -30.63 -38.06 39.01
N VAL A 64 -29.88 -36.95 38.99
CA VAL A 64 -28.40 -36.94 39.13
C VAL A 64 -27.98 -36.96 40.60
N VAL A 65 -28.72 -36.25 41.46
CA VAL A 65 -28.38 -36.11 42.88
C VAL A 65 -28.82 -37.38 43.63
N GLY A 66 -27.86 -38.10 44.21
CA GLY A 66 -28.10 -39.34 44.97
C GLY A 66 -28.06 -40.63 44.14
N ASN A 67 -27.54 -40.59 42.91
CA ASN A 67 -27.40 -41.76 42.04
C ASN A 67 -25.96 -42.28 42.04
N ASP A 68 -25.67 -43.19 42.97
CA ASP A 68 -24.32 -43.78 43.12
C ASP A 68 -23.91 -44.60 41.89
N GLU A 69 -24.87 -45.19 41.16
CA GLU A 69 -24.59 -45.96 39.95
C GLU A 69 -24.12 -45.06 38.80
N PHE A 70 -24.76 -43.89 38.62
CA PHE A 70 -24.32 -42.87 37.67
C PHE A 70 -22.91 -42.38 37.99
N GLU A 71 -22.64 -42.03 39.25
CA GLU A 71 -21.33 -41.51 39.68
C GLU A 71 -20.22 -42.56 39.51
N ASN A 72 -20.46 -43.81 39.91
CA ASN A 72 -19.49 -44.89 39.74
C ASN A 72 -19.18 -45.15 38.26
N ASN A 73 -20.20 -45.23 37.40
CA ASN A 73 -20.02 -45.44 35.96
C ASN A 73 -19.33 -44.25 35.28
N LEU A 74 -19.63 -43.02 35.68
CA LEU A 74 -18.98 -41.83 35.12
C LEU A 74 -17.51 -41.73 35.52
N VAL A 75 -17.17 -42.02 36.78
CA VAL A 75 -15.77 -42.06 37.26
C VAL A 75 -14.96 -43.13 36.52
N LEU A 76 -15.56 -44.28 36.21
CA LEU A 76 -14.91 -45.32 35.39
C LEU A 76 -14.61 -44.80 33.97
N VAL A 77 -15.55 -44.11 33.34
CA VAL A 77 -15.37 -43.51 32.01
C VAL A 77 -14.33 -42.39 32.04
N GLU A 78 -14.34 -41.52 33.05
CA GLU A 78 -13.34 -40.46 33.23
C GLU A 78 -11.92 -41.04 33.39
N ARG A 79 -11.78 -42.06 34.25
CA ARG A 79 -10.50 -42.74 34.46
C ARG A 79 -9.97 -43.37 33.17
N ALA A 80 -10.84 -43.98 32.37
CA ALA A 80 -10.46 -44.53 31.08
C ALA A 80 -10.06 -43.45 30.08
N ALA A 81 -10.83 -42.35 30.01
CA ALA A 81 -10.57 -41.26 29.09
C ALA A 81 -9.21 -40.57 29.34
N TYR A 82 -8.85 -40.31 30.60
CA TYR A 82 -7.56 -39.70 30.93
C TYR A 82 -6.37 -40.68 30.86
N SER A 83 -6.60 -41.99 31.01
CA SER A 83 -5.52 -43.00 30.99
C SER A 83 -5.17 -43.47 29.58
N LYS A 84 -6.16 -43.88 28.79
CA LYS A 84 -6.00 -44.49 27.46
C LYS A 84 -6.78 -43.78 26.35
N GLY A 85 -7.63 -42.80 26.69
CA GLY A 85 -8.58 -42.22 25.74
C GLY A 85 -9.73 -43.16 25.40
N LEU A 86 -10.81 -42.60 24.86
CA LEU A 86 -12.04 -43.31 24.52
C LEU A 86 -12.01 -43.81 23.08
N SER A 87 -12.48 -45.05 22.86
CA SER A 87 -12.63 -45.62 21.51
C SER A 87 -13.73 -44.89 20.72
N SER A 88 -13.71 -45.01 19.38
CA SER A 88 -14.72 -44.42 18.49
C SER A 88 -16.17 -44.69 18.93
N LYS A 89 -16.47 -45.94 19.33
CA LYS A 89 -17.81 -46.34 19.83
C LYS A 89 -18.13 -45.68 21.18
N ALA A 90 -17.17 -45.61 22.10
CA ALA A 90 -17.35 -44.96 23.40
C ALA A 90 -17.60 -43.46 23.25
N VAL A 91 -16.87 -42.79 22.36
CA VAL A 91 -17.07 -41.37 22.00
C VAL A 91 -18.47 -41.14 21.46
N ALA A 92 -18.97 -41.99 20.56
CA ALA A 92 -20.31 -41.86 20.00
C ALA A 92 -21.41 -41.95 21.06
N VAL A 93 -21.35 -42.96 21.94
CA VAL A 93 -22.34 -43.17 23.02
C VAL A 93 -22.31 -42.02 24.02
N MET A 94 -21.12 -41.64 24.49
CA MET A 94 -21.00 -40.57 25.49
C MET A 94 -21.37 -39.19 24.93
N LEU A 95 -21.08 -38.93 23.66
CA LEU A 95 -21.46 -37.68 22.99
C LEU A 95 -22.98 -37.59 22.80
N GLU A 96 -23.63 -38.68 22.42
CA GLU A 96 -25.09 -38.74 22.32
C GLU A 96 -25.77 -38.58 23.68
N PHE A 97 -25.26 -39.24 24.72
CA PHE A 97 -25.74 -39.06 26.09
C PHE A 97 -25.60 -37.60 26.55
N ALA A 98 -24.43 -36.98 26.32
CA ALA A 98 -24.19 -35.59 26.73
C ALA A 98 -25.14 -34.61 26.02
N MET A 99 -25.28 -34.73 24.69
CA MET A 99 -26.02 -33.76 23.88
C MET A 99 -27.55 -33.93 23.98
N SER A 100 -28.04 -35.12 24.33
CA SER A 100 -29.47 -35.37 24.53
C SER A 100 -30.03 -34.85 25.86
N LEU A 101 -29.17 -34.40 26.80
CA LEU A 101 -29.56 -33.84 28.10
C LEU A 101 -30.52 -34.71 28.93
N ARG A 102 -30.47 -36.04 28.78
CA ARG A 102 -31.39 -36.98 29.46
C ARG A 102 -31.38 -36.84 30.98
N MET A 103 -30.23 -36.48 31.56
CA MET A 103 -30.02 -36.22 32.99
C MET A 103 -29.72 -34.74 33.30
N GLY A 104 -30.11 -33.82 32.42
CA GLY A 104 -29.86 -32.39 32.59
C GLY A 104 -28.45 -31.92 32.19
N THR A 105 -28.13 -30.68 32.53
CA THR A 105 -26.98 -29.93 31.99
C THR A 105 -25.65 -30.21 32.72
N SER A 106 -25.70 -30.57 34.00
CA SER A 106 -24.51 -30.84 34.81
C SER A 106 -23.70 -32.06 34.31
N PRO A 107 -24.33 -33.23 34.05
CA PRO A 107 -23.63 -34.37 33.43
C PRO A 107 -23.03 -34.06 32.06
N CYS A 108 -23.74 -33.28 31.23
CA CYS A 108 -23.28 -32.90 29.90
C CYS A 108 -21.92 -32.18 29.93
N VAL A 109 -21.78 -31.17 30.79
CA VAL A 109 -20.53 -30.40 30.92
C VAL A 109 -19.38 -31.28 31.40
N ARG A 110 -19.65 -32.20 32.33
CA ARG A 110 -18.65 -33.13 32.87
C ARG A 110 -18.18 -34.12 31.80
N VAL A 111 -19.11 -34.71 31.06
CA VAL A 111 -18.83 -35.64 29.96
C VAL A 111 -18.05 -34.96 28.83
N LEU A 112 -18.44 -33.76 28.39
CA LEU A 112 -17.72 -33.03 27.35
C LEU A 112 -16.26 -32.73 27.74
N LYS A 113 -16.00 -32.38 29.01
CA LYS A 113 -14.63 -32.11 29.51
C LYS A 113 -13.75 -33.36 29.49
N CYS A 114 -14.28 -34.55 29.75
CA CYS A 114 -13.52 -35.79 29.74
C CYS A 114 -13.52 -36.51 28.38
N LEU A 115 -14.14 -35.95 27.34
CA LEU A 115 -14.29 -36.61 26.03
C LEU A 115 -12.99 -36.55 25.21
N ILE A 116 -12.04 -37.42 25.53
CA ILE A 116 -10.72 -37.48 24.87
C ILE A 116 -10.68 -38.71 23.96
N PRO A 117 -10.68 -38.56 22.63
CA PRO A 117 -10.62 -39.71 21.71
C PRO A 117 -9.23 -40.36 21.70
N SER A 118 -9.18 -41.69 21.66
CA SER A 118 -7.95 -42.45 21.42
C SER A 118 -7.70 -42.76 19.95
N THR A 119 -8.77 -42.80 19.14
CA THR A 119 -8.76 -43.12 17.70
C THR A 119 -9.60 -42.09 16.91
N VAL A 120 -9.89 -42.37 15.64
CA VAL A 120 -10.80 -41.56 14.81
C VAL A 120 -12.17 -41.36 15.47
N VAL A 121 -12.74 -40.17 15.26
CA VAL A 121 -14.08 -39.77 15.71
C VAL A 121 -15.05 -39.97 14.55
N PRO A 122 -16.15 -40.73 14.72
CA PRO A 122 -17.10 -40.99 13.64
C PRO A 122 -17.90 -39.73 13.30
N GLN A 123 -18.00 -39.37 12.01
CA GLN A 123 -18.71 -38.17 11.57
C GLN A 123 -20.19 -38.19 11.98
N GLU A 124 -20.83 -39.37 11.97
CA GLU A 124 -22.25 -39.55 12.27
C GLU A 124 -22.56 -39.15 13.73
N ALA A 125 -21.61 -39.34 14.65
CA ALA A 125 -21.77 -38.92 16.03
C ALA A 125 -21.72 -37.40 16.17
N VAL A 126 -20.81 -36.73 15.43
CA VAL A 126 -20.71 -35.27 15.41
C VAL A 126 -21.95 -34.65 14.75
N VAL A 127 -22.43 -35.22 13.65
CA VAL A 127 -23.66 -34.76 12.98
C VAL A 127 -24.86 -34.89 13.90
N ARG A 128 -25.06 -36.05 14.54
CA ARG A 128 -26.15 -36.23 15.54
C ARG A 128 -26.04 -35.23 16.69
N ALA A 129 -24.84 -34.96 17.18
CA ALA A 129 -24.61 -33.95 18.21
C ALA A 129 -24.96 -32.52 17.74
N VAL A 130 -24.66 -32.17 16.49
CA VAL A 130 -25.04 -30.87 15.91
C VAL A 130 -26.56 -30.74 15.77
N VAL A 131 -27.28 -31.84 15.43
CA VAL A 131 -28.75 -31.84 15.39
C VAL A 131 -29.35 -31.46 16.75
N TRP A 132 -28.77 -31.94 17.85
CA TRP A 132 -29.22 -31.60 19.20
C TRP A 132 -29.06 -30.11 19.56
N LEU A 133 -28.11 -29.39 18.93
CA LEU A 133 -28.01 -27.93 19.10
C LEU A 133 -29.25 -27.21 18.58
N GLY A 134 -29.89 -27.74 17.53
CA GLY A 134 -31.11 -27.16 16.94
C GLY A 134 -32.37 -27.31 17.79
N VAL A 135 -32.34 -28.13 18.84
CA VAL A 135 -33.53 -28.42 19.69
C VAL A 135 -33.73 -27.33 20.77
N GLY A 136 -32.80 -26.38 20.92
CA GLY A 136 -32.96 -25.19 21.78
C GLY A 136 -32.97 -25.44 23.30
N LYS A 137 -32.74 -26.68 23.74
CA LYS A 137 -32.74 -27.08 25.16
C LYS A 137 -31.38 -26.96 25.86
N ILE A 138 -30.31 -26.72 25.10
CA ILE A 138 -28.92 -26.72 25.59
C ILE A 138 -28.50 -25.30 25.97
N PRO A 139 -27.96 -25.04 27.18
CA PRO A 139 -27.43 -23.73 27.54
C PRO A 139 -26.29 -23.29 26.60
N ILE A 140 -26.26 -22.00 26.25
CA ILE A 140 -25.27 -21.41 25.33
C ILE A 140 -23.82 -21.75 25.74
N SER A 141 -23.51 -21.74 27.04
CA SER A 141 -22.18 -22.08 27.56
C SER A 141 -21.75 -23.52 27.23
N THR A 142 -22.70 -24.46 27.27
CA THR A 142 -22.51 -25.88 26.91
C THR A 142 -22.40 -26.04 25.39
N GLN A 143 -23.18 -25.29 24.61
CA GLN A 143 -23.05 -25.28 23.15
C GLN A 143 -21.66 -24.80 22.72
N VAL A 144 -21.16 -23.71 23.31
CA VAL A 144 -19.80 -23.21 23.09
C VAL A 144 -18.75 -24.27 23.46
N LEU A 145 -18.96 -24.99 24.57
CA LEU A 145 -18.05 -26.06 25.02
C LEU A 145 -17.98 -27.20 23.99
N PHE A 146 -19.12 -27.60 23.44
CA PHE A 146 -19.20 -28.61 22.38
C PHE A 146 -18.49 -28.15 21.10
N ILE A 147 -18.74 -26.93 20.59
CA ILE A 147 -18.07 -26.46 19.37
C ILE A 147 -16.57 -26.33 19.59
N LYS A 148 -16.11 -25.88 20.77
CA LYS A 148 -14.68 -25.89 21.12
C LYS A 148 -14.08 -27.30 21.07
N TRP A 149 -14.81 -28.30 21.56
CA TRP A 149 -14.40 -29.70 21.48
C TRP A 149 -14.31 -30.19 20.03
N VAL A 150 -15.31 -29.91 19.19
CA VAL A 150 -15.27 -30.25 17.74
C VAL A 150 -14.03 -29.63 17.09
N LEU A 151 -13.72 -28.37 17.40
CA LEU A 151 -12.53 -27.68 16.88
C LEU A 151 -11.21 -28.29 17.37
N THR A 152 -11.18 -28.94 18.55
CA THR A 152 -9.98 -29.66 19.02
C THR A 152 -9.77 -30.99 18.34
N VAL A 153 -10.85 -31.70 18.02
CA VAL A 153 -10.79 -33.05 17.45
C VAL A 153 -11.01 -33.06 15.93
N PHE A 154 -11.12 -31.89 15.29
CA PHE A 154 -11.47 -31.75 13.87
C PHE A 154 -10.60 -32.59 12.93
N ASP A 155 -9.29 -32.65 13.20
CA ASP A 155 -8.35 -33.45 12.41
C ASP A 155 -8.59 -34.96 12.55
N MET A 156 -9.18 -35.40 13.65
CA MET A 156 -9.48 -36.81 13.97
C MET A 156 -10.88 -37.25 13.50
N ILE A 157 -11.70 -36.35 12.95
CA ILE A 157 -13.02 -36.70 12.41
C ILE A 157 -12.84 -37.45 11.09
N ASP A 158 -13.36 -38.67 11.05
CA ASP A 158 -13.43 -39.52 9.86
C ASP A 158 -14.29 -38.88 8.77
N ALA A 159 -13.98 -39.11 7.49
CA ALA A 159 -14.67 -38.63 6.28
C ALA A 159 -15.59 -37.41 6.50
N LYS A 160 -15.16 -36.19 6.17
CA LYS A 160 -15.88 -34.95 6.57
C LYS A 160 -17.09 -34.59 5.68
N ASP A 161 -17.65 -35.55 4.95
CA ASP A 161 -18.61 -35.29 3.86
C ASP A 161 -20.03 -35.04 4.37
N GLN A 162 -20.51 -35.79 5.36
CA GLN A 162 -21.81 -35.52 5.99
C GLN A 162 -21.77 -34.21 6.80
N LEU A 163 -20.60 -33.87 7.34
CA LEU A 163 -20.39 -32.60 8.04
C LEU A 163 -20.43 -31.40 7.06
N ARG A 164 -19.96 -31.59 5.81
CA ARG A 164 -20.10 -30.62 4.72
C ARG A 164 -21.53 -30.55 4.19
N SER A 165 -22.29 -31.65 4.15
CA SER A 165 -23.68 -31.60 3.68
C SER A 165 -24.60 -30.81 4.61
N ILE A 166 -24.28 -30.77 5.92
CA ILE A 166 -25.01 -29.94 6.90
C ILE A 166 -24.47 -28.51 7.02
N TYR A 167 -23.63 -28.06 6.08
CA TYR A 167 -23.03 -26.72 6.09
C TYR A 167 -24.07 -25.61 6.27
N GLY A 168 -25.22 -25.70 5.59
CA GLY A 168 -26.30 -24.71 5.72
C GLY A 168 -26.87 -24.61 7.14
N PHE A 169 -26.97 -25.74 7.85
CA PHE A 169 -27.41 -25.77 9.25
C PHE A 169 -26.34 -25.25 10.21
N ILE A 170 -25.05 -25.49 9.93
CA ILE A 170 -23.97 -24.90 10.73
C ILE A 170 -23.92 -23.39 10.51
N PHE A 171 -24.18 -22.94 9.28
CA PHE A 171 -24.22 -21.51 8.91
C PHE A 171 -25.34 -20.75 9.63
N SER A 172 -26.50 -21.36 9.89
CA SER A 172 -27.57 -20.68 10.61
C SER A 172 -27.20 -20.27 12.03
N PHE A 173 -26.25 -20.95 12.68
CA PHE A 173 -25.74 -20.60 14.02
C PHE A 173 -24.79 -19.39 14.02
N VAL A 174 -24.45 -18.82 12.85
CA VAL A 174 -23.66 -17.58 12.75
C VAL A 174 -24.44 -16.38 13.31
N THR A 175 -25.78 -16.43 13.30
CA THR A 175 -26.64 -15.36 13.84
C THR A 175 -26.53 -15.21 15.36
N GLU A 176 -26.06 -16.24 16.08
CA GLU A 176 -25.90 -16.19 17.53
C GLU A 176 -24.54 -15.60 17.94
N GLU A 177 -24.52 -14.43 18.59
CA GLU A 177 -23.28 -13.69 18.95
C GLU A 177 -22.24 -14.52 19.72
N ASN A 178 -22.68 -15.40 20.62
CA ASN A 178 -21.80 -16.21 21.47
C ASN A 178 -21.16 -17.40 20.74
N LEU A 179 -21.84 -17.93 19.71
CA LEU A 179 -21.40 -19.07 18.91
C LEU A 179 -20.72 -18.66 17.62
N CYS A 180 -21.14 -17.53 17.06
CA CYS A 180 -20.60 -16.86 15.88
C CYS A 180 -19.09 -17.00 15.76
N PRO A 181 -18.28 -16.74 16.80
CA PRO A 181 -16.87 -17.01 16.73
C PRO A 181 -16.59 -18.49 16.39
N PHE A 182 -16.88 -19.42 17.29
CA PHE A 182 -16.53 -20.82 17.10
C PHE A 182 -17.12 -21.47 15.82
N ILE A 183 -18.33 -21.06 15.43
CA ILE A 183 -19.01 -21.53 14.23
C ILE A 183 -18.29 -21.09 12.96
N CYS A 184 -17.90 -19.81 12.87
CA CYS A 184 -17.13 -19.36 11.72
C CYS A 184 -15.77 -20.07 11.60
N HIS A 185 -15.15 -20.47 12.72
CA HIS A 185 -13.94 -21.29 12.67
C HIS A 185 -14.21 -22.63 11.99
N LEU A 186 -15.33 -23.25 12.37
CA LEU A 186 -15.71 -24.55 11.89
C LEU A 186 -16.06 -24.47 10.40
N LEU A 187 -16.83 -23.46 9.98
CA LEU A 187 -17.16 -23.18 8.58
C LEU A 187 -15.90 -22.93 7.75
N TYR A 188 -14.92 -22.20 8.29
CA TYR A 188 -13.61 -22.02 7.66
C TYR A 188 -12.87 -23.36 7.46
N LEU A 189 -12.85 -24.22 8.48
CA LEU A 189 -12.20 -25.53 8.38
C LEU A 189 -12.94 -26.49 7.43
N LEU A 190 -14.25 -26.34 7.27
CA LEU A 190 -15.07 -27.14 6.34
C LEU A 190 -14.90 -26.71 4.87
N THR A 191 -14.59 -25.44 4.63
CA THR A 191 -14.46 -24.83 3.29
C THR A 191 -13.05 -24.88 2.72
N ARG A 192 -12.01 -25.13 3.55
CA ARG A 192 -10.63 -25.32 3.09
C ARG A 192 -10.18 -26.78 3.08
N LYS A 193 -9.38 -27.14 2.07
CA LYS A 193 -8.53 -28.32 2.07
C LYS A 193 -7.24 -27.97 2.82
N GLU A 194 -7.16 -28.41 4.07
CA GLU A 194 -5.97 -28.50 4.96
C GLU A 194 -5.17 -27.20 5.26
N SER A 195 -4.90 -26.98 6.56
CA SER A 195 -4.02 -25.96 7.19
C SER A 195 -4.56 -24.54 7.50
N GLY A 196 -5.20 -24.40 8.67
CA GLY A 196 -4.71 -23.59 9.80
C GLY A 196 -4.81 -22.04 9.84
N LYS A 197 -5.80 -21.56 10.62
CA LYS A 197 -5.93 -20.31 11.46
C LYS A 197 -6.52 -19.03 10.81
N GLN A 198 -7.33 -18.29 11.62
CA GLN A 198 -7.67 -16.82 11.62
C GLN A 198 -9.11 -16.39 11.14
N PRO A 199 -9.59 -15.11 11.27
CA PRO A 199 -10.72 -14.64 12.10
C PRO A 199 -12.15 -14.79 11.52
N PHE A 200 -13.16 -14.92 12.37
CA PHE A 200 -14.41 -15.64 12.13
C PHE A 200 -15.25 -15.17 10.92
N LEU A 201 -15.84 -13.98 10.94
CA LEU A 201 -16.74 -13.55 9.85
C LEU A 201 -16.00 -12.88 8.68
N LEU A 202 -14.98 -12.08 8.98
CA LEU A 202 -14.25 -11.29 7.99
C LEU A 202 -13.30 -12.12 7.12
N HIS A 203 -12.73 -13.23 7.63
CA HIS A 203 -12.02 -14.17 6.75
C HIS A 203 -12.96 -15.08 5.96
N LEU A 204 -14.10 -15.48 6.54
CA LEU A 204 -15.12 -16.20 5.77
C LEU A 204 -15.56 -15.33 4.59
N LEU A 205 -15.81 -14.03 4.82
CA LEU A 205 -16.06 -13.03 3.77
C LEU A 205 -14.86 -12.85 2.82
N SER A 206 -13.62 -12.90 3.30
CA SER A 206 -12.44 -12.87 2.41
C SER A 206 -12.32 -14.12 1.52
N LEU A 207 -12.68 -15.30 2.04
CA LEU A 207 -12.70 -16.55 1.27
C LEU A 207 -13.87 -16.55 0.30
N TYR A 208 -15.06 -16.11 0.73
CA TYR A 208 -16.20 -15.90 -0.17
C TYR A 208 -15.88 -14.86 -1.24
N LYS A 209 -15.09 -13.82 -0.95
CA LYS A 209 -14.56 -12.88 -1.94
C LYS A 209 -13.58 -13.53 -2.92
N VAL A 210 -12.81 -14.52 -2.48
CA VAL A 210 -11.93 -15.33 -3.35
C VAL A 210 -12.73 -16.27 -4.25
N PHE A 211 -13.85 -16.83 -3.78
CA PHE A 211 -14.68 -17.76 -4.55
C PHE A 211 -15.78 -17.08 -5.41
N CYS A 212 -16.37 -15.98 -4.93
CA CYS A 212 -17.42 -15.20 -5.59
C CYS A 212 -17.27 -13.70 -5.21
N PRO A 213 -16.37 -12.95 -5.87
CA PRO A 213 -16.08 -11.55 -5.55
C PRO A 213 -17.29 -10.61 -5.69
N GLU A 214 -18.28 -10.98 -6.51
CA GLU A 214 -19.47 -10.17 -6.79
C GLU A 214 -20.45 -10.05 -5.61
N LEU A 215 -20.43 -11.01 -4.67
CA LEU A 215 -21.38 -11.09 -3.56
C LEU A 215 -20.86 -10.43 -2.26
N VAL A 216 -19.58 -10.00 -2.22
CA VAL A 216 -18.96 -9.42 -1.03
C VAL A 216 -18.57 -7.96 -1.29
N THR A 217 -19.53 -7.06 -1.06
CA THR A 217 -19.40 -5.60 -1.28
C THR A 217 -18.70 -4.84 -0.16
N LEU A 218 -18.40 -5.49 0.97
CA LEU A 218 -17.83 -4.86 2.16
C LEU A 218 -16.29 -4.85 2.16
N SER A 219 -15.70 -3.71 2.52
CA SER A 219 -14.26 -3.53 2.73
C SER A 219 -13.83 -4.14 4.08
N VAL A 220 -12.85 -5.05 4.05
CA VAL A 220 -12.32 -5.73 5.25
C VAL A 220 -11.01 -5.05 5.69
N PRO A 221 -10.88 -4.52 6.92
CA PRO A 221 -9.65 -3.87 7.39
C PRO A 221 -8.47 -4.83 7.58
N SER A 222 -7.23 -4.38 7.28
CA SER A 222 -6.00 -5.20 7.31
C SER A 222 -5.34 -5.38 8.68
N ARG A 223 -5.77 -4.67 9.74
CA ARG A 223 -5.24 -4.85 11.10
C ARG A 223 -6.25 -5.50 12.03
N MET A 224 -6.17 -6.82 12.19
CA MET A 224 -6.69 -7.48 13.39
C MET A 224 -5.56 -8.27 14.07
N ARG A 225 -4.85 -7.59 14.98
CA ARG A 225 -3.72 -8.12 15.77
C ARG A 225 -4.13 -9.13 16.86
N SER A 226 -5.27 -9.77 16.71
CA SER A 226 -5.75 -10.82 17.61
C SER A 226 -6.32 -11.93 16.75
N GLY A 227 -5.51 -12.94 16.44
CA GLY A 227 -6.03 -14.21 15.91
C GLY A 227 -7.03 -14.82 16.89
N PHE A 228 -7.74 -15.88 16.49
CA PHE A 228 -8.47 -16.68 17.46
C PHE A 228 -7.56 -16.99 18.62
N ARG A 229 -7.91 -16.53 19.84
CA ARG A 229 -7.32 -17.10 21.03
C ARG A 229 -7.49 -18.60 20.88
N ASN A 230 -6.38 -19.34 20.89
CA ASN A 230 -6.44 -20.79 20.98
C ASN A 230 -7.09 -21.09 22.33
N HIS A 231 -8.41 -21.23 22.38
CA HIS A 231 -9.16 -21.52 23.60
C HIS A 231 -8.90 -22.94 24.16
N ASN A 232 -7.90 -23.64 23.61
CA ASN A 232 -7.79 -25.09 23.62
C ASN A 232 -6.43 -25.55 24.18
N SER A 233 -6.05 -25.07 25.36
CA SER A 233 -4.89 -25.59 26.10
C SER A 233 -5.14 -26.97 26.73
N PRO A 234 -6.24 -27.21 27.49
CA PRO A 234 -6.35 -28.42 28.29
C PRO A 234 -6.61 -29.69 27.47
N TRP A 235 -7.58 -29.67 26.53
CA TRP A 235 -7.85 -30.83 25.67
C TRP A 235 -6.69 -31.18 24.75
N LYS A 236 -5.99 -30.19 24.17
CA LYS A 236 -4.82 -30.47 23.33
C LYS A 236 -3.70 -31.11 24.13
N SER A 237 -3.44 -30.62 25.34
CA SER A 237 -2.42 -31.19 26.22
C SER A 237 -2.77 -32.62 26.65
N ALA A 238 -4.03 -32.87 27.00
CA ALA A 238 -4.51 -34.21 27.35
C ALA A 238 -4.49 -35.17 26.15
N LEU A 239 -4.89 -34.71 24.97
CA LEU A 239 -4.87 -35.49 23.73
C LEU A 239 -3.44 -35.89 23.34
N ILE A 240 -2.49 -34.94 23.40
CA ILE A 240 -1.07 -35.22 23.14
C ILE A 240 -0.52 -36.23 24.16
N ALA A 241 -0.90 -36.13 25.44
CA ALA A 241 -0.47 -37.06 26.47
C ALA A 241 -1.00 -38.49 26.23
N VAL A 242 -2.26 -38.63 25.84
CA VAL A 242 -2.88 -39.93 25.51
C VAL A 242 -2.27 -40.53 24.23
N GLN A 243 -2.07 -39.72 23.19
CA GLN A 243 -1.43 -40.16 21.94
C GLN A 243 -0.01 -40.66 22.17
N LYS A 244 0.79 -39.96 22.97
CA LYS A 244 2.15 -40.39 23.36
C LYS A 244 2.15 -41.71 24.13
N ARG A 245 1.12 -41.95 24.96
CA ARG A 245 1.03 -43.15 25.81
C ARG A 245 0.57 -44.40 25.07
N ASN A 246 -0.25 -44.23 24.03
CA ASN A 246 -0.87 -45.33 23.28
C ASN A 246 0.00 -45.89 22.13
N GLY A 247 1.18 -45.34 21.86
CA GLY A 247 2.12 -45.90 20.88
C GLY A 247 1.66 -45.90 19.41
N SER A 248 0.46 -45.44 19.11
CA SER A 248 -0.07 -45.39 17.74
C SER A 248 0.59 -44.27 16.93
N GLN A 249 1.65 -44.62 16.21
CA GLN A 249 1.82 -44.11 14.85
C GLN A 249 0.64 -44.61 14.02
N VAL A 250 -0.44 -43.85 13.96
CA VAL A 250 -1.33 -43.95 12.80
C VAL A 250 -0.54 -43.41 11.62
N ALA A 251 -0.44 -44.24 10.59
CA ALA A 251 0.27 -44.01 9.36
C ALA A 251 0.10 -42.57 8.88
N SER A 252 1.24 -41.93 8.72
CA SER A 252 1.49 -40.80 7.86
C SER A 252 1.05 -41.10 6.42
N SER A 253 -0.21 -40.81 6.09
CA SER A 253 -0.47 -40.17 4.81
C SER A 253 -0.17 -38.68 4.98
N SER A 254 1.04 -38.31 4.59
CA SER A 254 1.53 -36.92 4.50
C SER A 254 1.90 -36.23 5.82
N SER A 255 2.75 -36.85 6.64
CA SER A 255 3.65 -36.06 7.49
C SER A 255 4.79 -35.50 6.65
N LEU A 256 4.67 -34.28 6.14
CA LEU A 256 5.84 -33.48 5.80
C LEU A 256 6.49 -33.01 7.13
N PRO A 257 7.81 -33.19 7.30
CA PRO A 257 8.43 -33.38 8.61
C PRO A 257 8.56 -32.08 9.42
N PHE A 258 8.02 -32.09 10.64
CA PHE A 258 8.57 -31.32 11.75
C PHE A 258 9.81 -32.06 12.27
N THR A 259 10.97 -31.77 11.68
CA THR A 259 12.27 -32.05 12.32
C THR A 259 12.79 -30.75 12.90
N ILE A 260 12.79 -30.68 14.23
CA ILE A 260 13.68 -29.81 14.99
C ILE A 260 15.06 -30.46 14.84
N LYS A 261 15.80 -29.99 13.84
CA LYS A 261 17.24 -30.19 13.77
C LYS A 261 17.84 -28.82 13.58
N ASP A 262 18.71 -28.46 14.51
CA ASP A 262 19.56 -27.28 14.47
C ASP A 262 20.09 -27.06 13.06
N MET A 263 19.53 -26.04 12.41
CA MET A 263 20.11 -25.39 11.26
C MET A 263 19.98 -23.90 11.52
N SER A 264 21.11 -23.36 11.94
CA SER A 264 21.59 -21.99 11.72
C SER A 264 21.36 -21.54 10.27
N SER A 265 20.11 -21.33 9.90
CA SER A 265 19.72 -20.60 8.70
C SER A 265 18.33 -20.03 8.92
N SER A 266 18.31 -18.76 9.31
CA SER A 266 17.18 -17.85 9.21
C SER A 266 16.44 -18.02 7.89
N ARG A 267 15.36 -18.82 7.86
CA ARG A 267 14.34 -18.70 6.81
C ARG A 267 13.52 -17.46 7.11
N LYS A 268 14.09 -16.31 6.72
CA LYS A 268 13.35 -15.09 6.45
C LYS A 268 12.20 -15.48 5.51
N ARG A 269 10.95 -15.43 5.97
CA ARG A 269 9.82 -15.32 5.04
C ARG A 269 10.06 -14.01 4.28
N LYS A 270 10.35 -14.13 2.97
CA LYS A 270 10.28 -13.01 2.03
C LYS A 270 8.81 -12.57 2.00
N HIS A 271 8.49 -11.60 2.85
CA HIS A 271 7.40 -10.68 2.59
C HIS A 271 8.02 -9.60 1.71
N GLY A 272 8.05 -9.86 0.41
CA GLY A 272 8.21 -8.84 -0.62
C GLY A 272 6.93 -8.92 -1.44
N HIS A 273 6.04 -7.95 -1.26
CA HIS A 273 4.73 -7.90 -1.94
C HIS A 273 4.78 -7.10 -3.26
N LEU A 274 5.99 -6.70 -3.69
CA LEU A 274 6.24 -5.84 -4.86
C LEU A 274 6.46 -6.60 -6.18
N GLU A 275 6.59 -7.92 -6.15
CA GLU A 275 6.59 -8.71 -7.39
C GLU A 275 5.21 -8.56 -8.05
N LEU A 276 5.17 -7.87 -9.19
CA LEU A 276 3.97 -7.72 -9.99
C LEU A 276 3.45 -9.13 -10.32
N PRO A 277 2.19 -9.44 -9.96
CA PRO A 277 1.64 -10.74 -10.27
C PRO A 277 1.69 -10.96 -11.78
N VAL A 278 2.23 -12.09 -12.23
CA VAL A 278 2.26 -12.40 -13.67
C VAL A 278 0.82 -12.53 -14.17
N LEU A 279 0.51 -11.94 -15.32
CA LEU A 279 -0.73 -12.21 -16.05
C LEU A 279 -0.76 -13.70 -16.39
N SER A 280 -1.39 -14.50 -15.52
CA SER A 280 -1.48 -15.94 -15.68
C SER A 280 -2.94 -16.36 -15.79
N SER A 281 -3.21 -17.15 -16.82
CA SER A 281 -4.48 -17.82 -17.05
C SER A 281 -4.54 -19.01 -16.09
N LEU A 282 -4.84 -18.78 -14.82
CA LEU A 282 -5.31 -19.85 -13.94
C LEU A 282 -6.76 -20.17 -14.31
N VAL A 283 -6.92 -20.75 -15.50
CA VAL A 283 -8.12 -21.52 -15.84
C VAL A 283 -8.09 -22.73 -14.92
N ASN A 284 -8.86 -22.66 -13.83
CA ASN A 284 -9.37 -23.87 -13.22
C ASN A 284 -10.07 -24.65 -14.33
N LYS A 285 -9.52 -25.81 -14.72
CA LYS A 285 -10.28 -26.83 -15.44
C LYS A 285 -11.36 -27.36 -14.49
N GLN A 286 -12.38 -26.56 -14.22
CA GLN A 286 -13.64 -27.10 -13.72
C GLN A 286 -14.31 -27.80 -14.91
N ALA A 287 -14.73 -29.03 -14.68
CA ALA A 287 -15.55 -29.79 -15.61
C ALA A 287 -16.72 -28.92 -16.10
N GLN A 288 -16.96 -28.98 -17.41
CA GLN A 288 -18.02 -28.25 -18.10
C GLN A 288 -19.37 -28.56 -17.46
N THR A 289 -19.91 -27.59 -16.72
CA THR A 289 -21.35 -27.46 -16.55
C THR A 289 -21.75 -26.31 -17.45
N GLU A 290 -22.45 -26.62 -18.54
CA GLU A 290 -22.99 -25.63 -19.46
C GLU A 290 -23.98 -24.71 -18.71
N SER A 291 -23.52 -23.52 -18.36
CA SER A 291 -24.39 -22.40 -18.01
C SER A 291 -24.20 -21.29 -19.03
N PHE A 292 -25.31 -20.89 -19.64
CA PHE A 292 -25.43 -19.89 -20.70
C PHE A 292 -25.10 -18.46 -20.21
N SER A 293 -23.86 -18.19 -19.78
CA SER A 293 -23.33 -16.82 -19.69
C SER A 293 -22.43 -16.56 -20.90
N ARG A 294 -22.52 -15.35 -21.47
CA ARG A 294 -21.76 -14.95 -22.67
C ARG A 294 -20.28 -15.31 -22.47
N LYS A 295 -19.69 -16.07 -23.40
CA LYS A 295 -18.27 -16.50 -23.36
C LYS A 295 -17.36 -15.29 -23.15
N LEU A 296 -16.94 -15.03 -21.92
CA LEU A 296 -15.94 -14.02 -21.58
C LEU A 296 -14.55 -14.58 -21.91
N VAL A 297 -13.69 -13.72 -22.44
CA VAL A 297 -12.30 -14.02 -22.82
C VAL A 297 -11.38 -13.38 -21.79
N PRO A 298 -10.62 -14.15 -21.00
CA PRO A 298 -9.63 -13.58 -20.08
C PRO A 298 -8.63 -12.72 -20.83
N LEU A 299 -8.32 -11.52 -20.31
CA LEU A 299 -7.35 -10.59 -20.91
C LEU A 299 -5.98 -11.25 -21.15
N VAL A 300 -5.63 -12.27 -20.35
CA VAL A 300 -4.38 -13.05 -20.46
C VAL A 300 -4.27 -13.84 -21.78
N GLN A 301 -5.39 -14.14 -22.44
CA GLN A 301 -5.40 -14.93 -23.69
C GLN A 301 -5.17 -14.05 -24.94
N LEU A 302 -5.16 -12.73 -24.80
CA LEU A 302 -5.05 -11.78 -25.90
C LEU A 302 -3.58 -11.37 -26.09
N HIS A 303 -3.03 -11.68 -27.26
CA HIS A 303 -1.60 -11.48 -27.56
C HIS A 303 -1.38 -10.41 -28.65
N SER A 304 -2.46 -9.93 -29.28
CA SER A 304 -2.44 -8.92 -30.34
C SER A 304 -3.50 -7.85 -30.10
N PHE A 305 -3.20 -6.62 -30.53
CA PHE A 305 -4.15 -5.50 -30.51
C PHE A 305 -5.42 -5.80 -31.33
N THR A 306 -5.29 -6.51 -32.46
CA THR A 306 -6.44 -6.91 -33.28
C THR A 306 -7.42 -7.81 -32.52
N GLN A 307 -6.89 -8.77 -31.76
CA GLN A 307 -7.68 -9.67 -30.93
C GLN A 307 -8.34 -8.94 -29.75
N LEU A 308 -7.69 -7.89 -29.22
CA LEU A 308 -8.28 -7.01 -28.22
C LEU A 308 -9.54 -6.33 -28.77
N LEU A 309 -9.43 -5.68 -29.94
CA LEU A 309 -10.53 -4.97 -30.59
C LEU A 309 -11.73 -5.89 -30.88
N GLU A 310 -11.49 -7.09 -31.42
CA GLU A 310 -12.54 -8.06 -31.72
C GLU A 310 -13.29 -8.54 -30.47
N ASN A 311 -12.61 -8.59 -29.32
CA ASN A 311 -13.15 -9.13 -28.08
C ASN A 311 -13.46 -8.07 -27.01
N MET A 312 -13.33 -6.76 -27.28
CA MET A 312 -13.46 -5.69 -26.27
C MET A 312 -14.67 -5.82 -25.35
N HIS A 313 -15.82 -6.25 -25.90
CA HIS A 313 -17.09 -6.41 -25.20
C HIS A 313 -17.20 -7.70 -24.36
N ARG A 314 -16.19 -8.58 -24.40
CA ARG A 314 -16.16 -9.89 -23.73
C ARG A 314 -14.95 -10.06 -22.82
N ILE A 315 -14.15 -9.02 -22.59
CA ILE A 315 -12.90 -9.18 -21.84
C ILE A 315 -13.20 -9.35 -20.35
N GLU A 316 -12.64 -10.40 -19.75
CA GLU A 316 -12.63 -10.59 -18.30
C GLU A 316 -11.32 -10.10 -17.70
N LEU A 317 -11.43 -9.15 -16.75
CA LEU A 317 -10.28 -8.58 -16.05
C LEU A 317 -9.77 -9.52 -14.94
N PRO A 318 -8.44 -9.61 -14.74
CA PRO A 318 -7.86 -10.49 -13.73
C PRO A 318 -8.27 -10.07 -12.31
N ALA A 319 -8.36 -11.04 -11.40
CA ALA A 319 -8.57 -10.76 -9.97
C ALA A 319 -7.41 -9.95 -9.37
N GLN A 320 -6.17 -10.22 -9.83
CA GLN A 320 -4.95 -9.55 -9.41
C GLN A 320 -4.66 -8.33 -10.31
N MET A 321 -5.27 -7.18 -10.01
CA MET A 321 -5.18 -5.97 -10.84
C MET A 321 -3.74 -5.46 -11.04
N GLY A 322 -2.83 -5.67 -10.09
CA GLY A 322 -1.42 -5.28 -10.24
C GLY A 322 -0.73 -5.87 -11.47
N SER A 323 -1.19 -7.01 -11.97
CA SER A 323 -0.66 -7.64 -13.19
C SER A 323 -0.84 -6.79 -14.46
N LEU A 324 -1.78 -5.85 -14.45
CA LEU A 324 -2.10 -4.97 -15.59
C LEU A 324 -1.00 -3.94 -15.86
N LEU A 325 -0.32 -3.46 -14.81
CA LEU A 325 0.82 -2.53 -14.92
C LEU A 325 1.97 -3.14 -15.77
N GLY A 326 1.98 -4.47 -15.88
CA GLY A 326 2.91 -5.28 -16.66
C GLY A 326 2.80 -5.13 -18.18
N SER A 327 1.61 -4.87 -18.71
CA SER A 327 1.22 -5.21 -20.09
C SER A 327 0.67 -4.03 -20.87
N SER A 328 1.29 -3.70 -22.00
CA SER A 328 0.83 -2.62 -22.88
C SER A 328 -0.59 -2.83 -23.41
N LEU A 329 -0.95 -4.06 -23.78
CA LEU A 329 -2.31 -4.39 -24.25
C LEU A 329 -3.37 -4.17 -23.16
N ALA A 330 -3.01 -4.46 -21.91
CA ALA A 330 -3.89 -4.22 -20.77
C ALA A 330 -4.09 -2.73 -20.50
N LEU A 331 -3.03 -1.94 -20.63
CA LEU A 331 -3.11 -0.49 -20.47
C LEU A 331 -3.93 0.17 -21.59
N GLN A 332 -3.76 -0.29 -22.84
CA GLN A 332 -4.60 0.15 -23.97
C GLN A 332 -6.08 -0.15 -23.75
N TYR A 333 -6.40 -1.31 -23.19
CA TYR A 333 -7.78 -1.65 -22.83
C TYR A 333 -8.35 -0.72 -21.76
N LEU A 334 -7.58 -0.46 -20.69
CA LEU A 334 -8.00 0.45 -19.61
C LEU A 334 -8.25 1.86 -20.13
N ASP A 335 -7.36 2.37 -20.98
CA ASP A 335 -7.47 3.69 -21.60
C ASP A 335 -8.68 3.81 -22.53
N CYS A 336 -8.95 2.78 -23.34
CA CYS A 336 -10.06 2.80 -24.30
C CYS A 336 -11.44 2.56 -23.67
N VAL A 337 -11.54 1.73 -22.64
CA VAL A 337 -12.83 1.32 -22.04
C VAL A 337 -13.22 2.21 -20.86
N GLN A 338 -12.25 2.78 -20.15
CA GLN A 338 -12.45 3.66 -18.99
C GLN A 338 -13.46 3.09 -17.97
N ASP A 339 -13.38 1.79 -17.69
CA ASP A 339 -14.23 1.15 -16.67
C ASP A 339 -13.83 1.63 -15.27
N GLU A 340 -14.66 2.48 -14.69
CA GLU A 340 -14.52 3.00 -13.33
C GLU A 340 -14.28 1.91 -12.29
N SER A 341 -14.95 0.77 -12.42
CA SER A 341 -14.82 -0.33 -11.45
C SER A 341 -13.43 -0.98 -11.51
N ALA A 342 -12.87 -1.11 -12.72
CA ALA A 342 -11.53 -1.61 -12.95
C ALA A 342 -10.47 -0.65 -12.41
N LEU A 343 -10.62 0.64 -12.70
CA LEU A 343 -9.71 1.69 -12.22
C LEU A 343 -9.73 1.80 -10.69
N LEU A 344 -10.90 1.71 -10.05
CA LEU A 344 -11.02 1.68 -8.60
C LEU A 344 -10.33 0.45 -7.98
N ARG A 345 -10.51 -0.73 -8.57
CA ARG A 345 -9.85 -1.96 -8.09
C ARG A 345 -8.33 -1.89 -8.25
N LEU A 346 -7.83 -1.32 -9.35
CA LEU A 346 -6.40 -1.10 -9.57
C LEU A 346 -5.84 -0.07 -8.58
N ASN A 347 -6.51 1.07 -8.41
CA ASN A 347 -6.12 2.10 -7.44
C ASN A 347 -6.10 1.57 -6.00
N PHE A 348 -7.09 0.78 -5.61
CA PHE A 348 -7.10 0.16 -4.28
C PHE A 348 -5.90 -0.77 -4.06
N TRP A 349 -5.61 -1.63 -5.04
CA TRP A 349 -4.46 -2.54 -4.97
C TRP A 349 -3.14 -1.77 -4.90
N LEU A 350 -2.98 -0.75 -5.75
CA LEU A 350 -1.77 0.08 -5.82
C LEU A 350 -1.54 0.86 -4.54
N GLY A 351 -2.57 1.51 -4.01
CA GLY A 351 -2.51 2.22 -2.73
C GLY A 351 -2.11 1.29 -1.58
N TYR A 352 -2.68 0.08 -1.53
CA TYR A 352 -2.31 -0.91 -0.53
C TYR A 352 -0.83 -1.34 -0.65
N ALA A 353 -0.36 -1.65 -1.86
CA ALA A 353 1.02 -2.06 -2.11
C ALA A 353 2.03 -0.96 -1.70
N LEU A 354 1.78 0.29 -2.09
CA LEU A 354 2.62 1.43 -1.73
C LEU A 354 2.64 1.69 -0.21
N HIS A 355 1.47 1.65 0.44
CA HIS A 355 1.39 1.89 1.89
C HIS A 355 2.08 0.80 2.72
N GLU A 356 1.91 -0.48 2.38
CA GLU A 356 2.56 -1.59 3.10
C GLU A 356 4.09 -1.51 3.05
N GLU A 357 4.64 -1.25 1.87
CA GLU A 357 6.09 -1.30 1.66
C GLU A 357 6.80 -0.06 2.20
N PHE A 358 6.22 1.13 2.00
CA PHE A 358 6.90 2.40 2.33
C PHE A 358 6.48 3.02 3.67
N LEU A 359 5.26 2.77 4.15
CA LEU A 359 4.73 3.42 5.37
C LEU A 359 4.55 2.46 6.56
N PHE A 360 4.35 1.16 6.32
CA PHE A 360 4.14 0.18 7.39
C PHE A 360 5.36 -0.71 7.71
N CYS A 361 6.39 -0.72 6.88
CA CYS A 361 7.67 -1.39 7.19
C CYS A 361 8.54 -0.56 8.15
N GLY A 362 8.20 -0.61 9.44
CA GLY A 362 8.86 0.15 10.51
C GLY A 362 10.21 -0.37 11.02
N ASP A 363 10.75 -1.49 10.50
CA ASP A 363 11.97 -2.09 11.09
C ASP A 363 13.01 -2.46 10.02
N GLY A 364 13.96 -1.55 9.75
CA GLY A 364 15.32 -1.83 9.21
C GLY A 364 15.49 -2.68 7.94
N ARG A 365 14.42 -3.09 7.26
CA ARG A 365 14.41 -4.01 6.11
C ARG A 365 14.36 -3.31 4.75
N ALA A 366 14.07 -2.00 4.72
CA ALA A 366 13.94 -1.23 3.48
C ALA A 366 15.18 -1.31 2.58
N SER A 367 16.39 -1.50 3.12
CA SER A 367 17.62 -1.59 2.31
C SER A 367 17.79 -2.91 1.56
N GLN A 368 17.13 -4.00 1.97
CA GLN A 368 17.22 -5.31 1.28
C GLN A 368 16.13 -5.50 0.21
N ASN A 369 15.04 -4.71 0.25
CA ASN A 369 13.95 -4.73 -0.73
C ASN A 369 14.03 -3.57 -1.74
N SER A 370 15.11 -2.77 -1.73
CA SER A 370 15.22 -1.56 -2.57
C SER A 370 15.19 -1.84 -4.07
N GLU A 371 15.69 -3.00 -4.52
CA GLU A 371 15.71 -3.34 -5.95
C GLU A 371 14.34 -3.80 -6.45
N GLU A 372 13.62 -4.62 -5.66
CA GLU A 372 12.23 -5.00 -5.94
C GLU A 372 11.31 -3.76 -5.93
N ALA A 373 11.52 -2.84 -4.98
CA ALA A 373 10.80 -1.56 -4.91
C ALA A 373 11.14 -0.64 -6.09
N LEU A 374 12.39 -0.59 -6.51
CA LEU A 374 12.83 0.18 -7.68
C LEU A 374 12.16 -0.34 -8.95
N GLN A 375 12.20 -1.66 -9.20
CA GLN A 375 11.55 -2.26 -10.37
C GLN A 375 10.03 -2.03 -10.39
N PHE A 376 9.39 -2.09 -9.22
CA PHE A 376 7.97 -1.79 -9.08
C PHE A 376 7.67 -0.31 -9.42
N LEU A 377 8.42 0.63 -8.85
CA LEU A 377 8.23 2.06 -9.12
C LEU A 377 8.54 2.40 -10.58
N ASP A 378 9.58 1.82 -11.18
CA ASP A 378 9.90 2.02 -12.60
C ASP A 378 8.77 1.50 -13.49
N LYS A 379 8.16 0.36 -13.15
CA LYS A 379 6.99 -0.14 -13.89
C LYS A 379 5.77 0.77 -13.71
N LEU A 380 5.54 1.25 -12.49
CA LEU A 380 4.47 2.20 -12.20
C LEU A 380 4.65 3.50 -13.02
N LEU A 381 5.85 4.06 -13.03
CA LEU A 381 6.19 5.24 -13.81
C LEU A 381 6.03 4.97 -15.32
N SER A 382 6.47 3.82 -15.82
CA SER A 382 6.25 3.45 -17.23
C SER A 382 4.77 3.34 -17.58
N THR A 383 3.94 2.91 -16.63
CA THR A 383 2.48 2.83 -16.80
C THR A 383 1.85 4.22 -16.83
N GLN A 384 2.23 5.10 -15.90
CA GLN A 384 1.75 6.48 -15.88
C GLN A 384 2.20 7.27 -17.11
N HIS A 385 3.44 7.05 -17.58
CA HIS A 385 3.90 7.60 -18.84
C HIS A 385 3.13 7.04 -20.05
N PHE A 386 2.72 5.78 -20.02
CA PHE A 386 1.92 5.21 -21.09
C PHE A 386 0.52 5.84 -21.13
N LEU A 387 -0.14 5.93 -19.98
CA LEU A 387 -1.50 6.47 -19.84
C LEU A 387 -1.55 8.00 -19.88
N GLN A 388 -0.41 8.68 -19.71
CA GLN A 388 -0.32 10.14 -19.51
C GLN A 388 -1.15 10.66 -18.30
N GLU A 389 -1.58 9.75 -17.43
CA GLU A 389 -2.39 10.04 -16.24
C GLU A 389 -1.76 9.43 -14.98
N ALA A 390 -1.95 10.11 -13.85
CA ALA A 390 -1.55 9.61 -12.54
C ALA A 390 -2.67 8.79 -11.88
N PHE A 391 -2.27 7.89 -10.99
CA PHE A 391 -3.20 7.12 -10.18
C PHE A 391 -3.49 7.89 -8.89
N SER A 392 -4.78 8.10 -8.57
CA SER A 392 -5.21 8.78 -7.33
C SER A 392 -4.64 8.14 -6.06
N SER A 393 -4.44 6.82 -6.09
CA SER A 393 -3.78 6.08 -5.02
C SER A 393 -2.30 6.42 -4.83
N SER A 394 -1.59 6.76 -5.91
CA SER A 394 -0.18 7.21 -5.85
C SER A 394 -0.08 8.61 -5.26
N GLU A 395 -1.00 9.50 -5.59
CA GLU A 395 -1.08 10.84 -5.00
C GLU A 395 -1.35 10.78 -3.49
N ALA A 396 -2.39 10.03 -3.09
CA ALA A 396 -2.75 9.85 -1.68
C ALA A 396 -1.63 9.21 -0.87
N PHE A 397 -0.86 8.32 -1.49
CA PHE A 397 0.37 7.78 -0.91
C PHE A 397 1.43 8.87 -0.73
N LEU A 398 1.74 9.64 -1.78
CA LEU A 398 2.79 10.67 -1.77
C LEU A 398 2.54 11.73 -0.69
N TYR A 399 1.31 12.25 -0.56
CA TYR A 399 0.99 13.25 0.48
C TYR A 399 1.29 12.75 1.89
N LYS A 400 1.10 11.45 2.16
CA LYS A 400 1.43 10.85 3.45
C LYS A 400 2.92 10.54 3.57
N PHE A 401 3.51 10.03 2.50
CA PHE A 401 4.91 9.60 2.48
C PHE A 401 5.89 10.76 2.63
N LEU A 402 5.61 11.92 2.03
CA LEU A 402 6.46 13.12 2.15
C LEU A 402 6.69 13.57 3.59
N SER A 403 5.75 13.30 4.51
CA SER A 403 5.90 13.64 5.94
C SER A 403 6.91 12.76 6.69
N VAL A 404 7.25 11.59 6.14
CA VAL A 404 8.15 10.59 6.75
C VAL A 404 9.44 10.41 5.94
N TRP A 405 9.43 10.81 4.67
CA TRP A 405 10.55 10.65 3.75
C TRP A 405 11.73 11.57 4.12
N ASP A 406 12.94 11.02 4.08
CA ASP A 406 14.19 11.70 4.41
C ASP A 406 14.92 12.30 3.19
N GLY A 407 14.37 12.13 1.98
CA GLY A 407 14.98 12.59 0.73
C GLY A 407 16.07 11.67 0.14
N SER A 408 16.35 10.53 0.78
CA SER A 408 17.42 9.62 0.35
C SER A 408 16.90 8.40 -0.42
N LEU A 409 15.84 7.76 0.08
CA LEU A 409 15.29 6.52 -0.48
C LEU A 409 14.67 6.75 -1.86
N LEU A 410 15.12 5.97 -2.87
CA LEU A 410 14.59 5.93 -4.25
C LEU A 410 14.29 7.33 -4.84
N ARG A 411 15.18 8.29 -4.55
CA ARG A 411 15.02 9.71 -4.87
C ARG A 411 14.56 9.97 -6.31
N PRO A 412 15.21 9.45 -7.37
CA PRO A 412 14.78 9.78 -8.73
C PRO A 412 13.38 9.25 -9.05
N GLN A 413 13.02 8.07 -8.55
CA GLN A 413 11.68 7.49 -8.75
C GLN A 413 10.60 8.29 -8.01
N ILE A 414 10.85 8.68 -6.76
CA ILE A 414 9.90 9.46 -5.96
C ILE A 414 9.72 10.87 -6.55
N LEU A 415 10.80 11.55 -6.94
CA LEU A 415 10.73 12.85 -7.63
C LEU A 415 10.00 12.71 -8.97
N SER A 416 10.25 11.65 -9.73
CA SER A 416 9.49 11.39 -10.96
C SER A 416 8.00 11.20 -10.68
N LEU A 417 7.62 10.43 -9.65
CA LEU A 417 6.23 10.22 -9.27
C LEU A 417 5.55 11.53 -8.82
N LEU A 418 6.26 12.36 -8.04
CA LEU A 418 5.80 13.70 -7.65
C LEU A 418 5.52 14.60 -8.85
N SER A 419 6.34 14.52 -9.90
CA SER A 419 6.11 15.30 -11.12
C SER A 419 4.83 14.94 -11.86
N HIS A 420 4.21 13.78 -11.57
CA HIS A 420 2.96 13.34 -12.19
C HIS A 420 1.69 13.77 -11.43
N ILE A 421 1.82 14.42 -10.27
CA ILE A 421 0.65 14.85 -9.51
C ILE A 421 -0.18 15.84 -10.38
N PRO A 422 -1.50 15.60 -10.54
CA PRO A 422 -2.38 16.51 -11.29
C PRO A 422 -2.54 17.84 -10.54
N VAL A 423 -3.17 18.82 -11.20
CA VAL A 423 -3.32 20.15 -10.58
C VAL A 423 -4.22 20.07 -9.35
N VAL A 424 -3.68 20.47 -8.20
CA VAL A 424 -4.40 20.54 -6.92
C VAL A 424 -4.78 21.99 -6.63
N PRO A 425 -5.97 22.26 -6.05
CA PRO A 425 -6.34 23.62 -5.67
C PRO A 425 -5.27 24.29 -4.80
N SER A 426 -4.98 25.56 -5.09
CA SER A 426 -3.98 26.38 -4.39
C SER A 426 -4.11 26.37 -2.86
N ALA A 427 -5.34 26.25 -2.33
CA ALA A 427 -5.61 26.17 -0.90
C ALA A 427 -5.06 24.90 -0.23
N GLN A 428 -4.90 23.81 -0.96
CA GLN A 428 -4.49 22.50 -0.43
C GLN A 428 -3.04 22.16 -0.76
N ILE A 429 -2.54 22.61 -1.92
CA ILE A 429 -1.19 22.27 -2.40
C ILE A 429 -0.08 22.70 -1.44
N GLY A 430 -0.25 23.86 -0.80
CA GLY A 430 0.73 24.41 0.14
C GLY A 430 1.02 23.46 1.31
N ARG A 431 -0.03 22.95 1.97
CA ARG A 431 0.09 22.09 3.14
C ARG A 431 0.51 20.67 2.78
N LEU A 432 0.02 20.14 1.66
CA LEU A 432 0.21 18.74 1.28
C LEU A 432 1.56 18.48 0.62
N LEU A 433 2.08 19.44 -0.16
CA LEU A 433 3.31 19.28 -0.94
C LEU A 433 4.38 20.29 -0.54
N PHE A 434 4.06 21.58 -0.52
CA PHE A 434 5.09 22.62 -0.44
C PHE A 434 5.78 22.66 0.92
N GLU A 435 5.04 22.56 2.02
CA GLU A 435 5.62 22.53 3.37
C GLU A 435 6.63 21.38 3.58
N PRO A 436 6.29 20.10 3.31
CA PRO A 436 7.25 19.00 3.41
C PRO A 436 8.47 19.16 2.48
N LEU A 437 8.24 19.55 1.23
CA LEU A 437 9.32 19.71 0.24
C LEU A 437 10.27 20.85 0.61
N MET A 438 9.74 21.93 1.19
CA MET A 438 10.55 23.05 1.68
C MET A 438 11.48 22.61 2.81
N GLN A 439 10.99 21.82 3.78
CA GLN A 439 11.81 21.28 4.87
C GLN A 439 12.95 20.39 4.36
N LEU A 440 12.66 19.53 3.38
CA LEU A 440 13.66 18.70 2.72
C LEU A 440 14.67 19.53 1.92
N PHE A 441 14.22 20.56 1.21
CA PHE A 441 15.09 21.43 0.44
C PHE A 441 16.13 22.12 1.32
N PHE A 442 15.75 22.58 2.52
CA PHE A 442 16.67 23.26 3.44
C PHE A 442 17.78 22.38 4.02
N THR A 443 17.46 21.10 4.26
CA THR A 443 18.34 20.17 4.98
C THR A 443 19.20 19.31 4.04
N SER A 444 19.01 19.43 2.73
CA SER A 444 19.58 18.53 1.74
C SER A 444 20.73 19.14 0.93
N SER A 445 21.44 18.26 0.22
CA SER A 445 22.55 18.61 -0.67
C SER A 445 22.13 19.42 -1.90
N LEU A 446 23.06 20.16 -2.49
CA LEU A 446 22.92 20.85 -3.79
C LEU A 446 22.25 19.98 -4.88
N PHE A 447 22.65 18.71 -5.01
CA PHE A 447 22.08 17.80 -6.02
C PHE A 447 20.60 17.49 -5.78
N PHE A 448 20.18 17.36 -4.52
CA PHE A 448 18.76 17.20 -4.18
C PHE A 448 17.99 18.48 -4.53
N LYS A 449 18.55 19.65 -4.19
CA LYS A 449 17.95 20.94 -4.53
C LYS A 449 17.73 21.08 -6.05
N CYS A 450 18.73 20.73 -6.85
CA CYS A 450 18.62 20.72 -8.32
C CYS A 450 17.54 19.74 -8.79
N GLY A 451 17.56 18.49 -8.32
CA GLY A 451 16.56 17.48 -8.68
C GLY A 451 15.13 17.85 -8.26
N LEU A 452 14.96 18.59 -7.15
CA LEU A 452 13.65 19.10 -6.76
C LEU A 452 13.17 20.20 -7.71
N ILE A 453 14.04 21.14 -8.10
CA ILE A 453 13.68 22.19 -9.07
C ILE A 453 13.32 21.56 -10.42
N GLU A 454 14.08 20.55 -10.87
CA GLU A 454 13.77 19.78 -12.07
C GLU A 454 12.41 19.06 -11.97
N CYS A 455 12.14 18.40 -10.84
CA CYS A 455 10.85 17.77 -10.55
C CYS A 455 9.69 18.77 -10.66
N LEU A 456 9.83 19.96 -10.06
CA LEU A 456 8.81 21.00 -10.10
C LEU A 456 8.66 21.61 -11.50
N ASN A 457 9.74 21.70 -12.27
CA ASN A 457 9.68 22.11 -13.68
C ASN A 457 8.91 21.08 -14.54
N ASN A 458 9.19 19.79 -14.35
CA ASN A 458 8.48 18.72 -15.04
C ASN A 458 6.99 18.67 -14.67
N MET A 459 6.66 18.96 -13.40
CA MET A 459 5.28 19.10 -12.94
C MET A 459 4.59 20.28 -13.64
N LEU A 460 5.23 21.46 -13.68
CA LEU A 460 4.71 22.64 -14.39
C LEU A 460 4.49 22.33 -15.87
N LEU A 461 5.46 21.71 -16.53
CA LEU A 461 5.38 21.34 -17.95
C LEU A 461 4.17 20.44 -18.23
N LYS A 462 3.93 19.43 -17.40
CA LYS A 462 2.77 18.53 -17.53
C LYS A 462 1.46 19.27 -17.32
N TRP A 463 1.37 20.14 -16.31
CA TRP A 463 0.17 20.95 -16.08
C TRP A 463 -0.15 21.86 -17.26
N LEU A 464 0.86 22.55 -17.80
CA LEU A 464 0.72 23.43 -18.95
C LEU A 464 0.37 22.66 -20.23
N THR A 465 0.97 21.49 -20.44
CA THR A 465 0.67 20.62 -21.58
C THR A 465 -0.77 20.11 -21.50
N TRP A 466 -1.19 19.63 -20.33
CA TRP A 466 -2.56 19.23 -20.07
C TRP A 466 -3.53 20.36 -20.40
N HIS A 467 -3.30 21.56 -19.85
CA HIS A 467 -4.12 22.74 -20.19
C HIS A 467 -4.17 23.01 -21.68
N SER A 468 -3.03 22.99 -22.38
CA SER A 468 -2.98 23.31 -23.81
C SER A 468 -3.76 22.33 -24.69
N VAL A 469 -3.83 21.05 -24.31
CA VAL A 469 -4.57 20.03 -25.05
C VAL A 469 -6.07 20.20 -24.81
N TYR A 470 -6.49 20.30 -23.56
CA TYR A 470 -7.91 20.37 -23.21
C TYR A 470 -8.55 21.76 -23.43
N ALA A 471 -7.77 22.84 -23.39
CA ALA A 471 -8.27 24.19 -23.71
C ALA A 471 -8.59 24.38 -25.21
N LEU A 472 -8.15 23.47 -26.08
CA LEU A 472 -8.50 23.47 -27.51
C LEU A 472 -9.82 22.74 -27.81
N GLU A 473 -10.31 21.91 -26.88
CA GLU A 473 -11.40 20.97 -27.13
C GLU A 473 -12.79 21.49 -26.70
N ASP A 474 -12.92 22.44 -25.76
CA ASP A 474 -14.24 23.02 -25.39
C ASP A 474 -14.18 24.45 -24.82
N ASP A 475 -15.21 25.24 -25.14
CA ASP A 475 -15.46 26.58 -24.60
C ASP A 475 -15.68 26.54 -23.08
N LEU A 476 -14.72 27.12 -22.35
CA LEU A 476 -14.80 27.69 -20.99
C LEU A 476 -15.27 26.86 -19.78
N ASP A 477 -15.83 25.66 -19.91
CA ASP A 477 -16.15 24.79 -18.78
C ASP A 477 -15.17 23.61 -18.71
N ILE A 478 -14.04 23.82 -18.02
CA ILE A 478 -13.14 22.74 -17.59
C ILE A 478 -13.86 21.94 -16.49
N SER A 479 -14.96 21.24 -16.81
CA SER A 479 -15.40 20.12 -15.99
C SER A 479 -14.45 18.98 -16.29
N LEU A 480 -13.47 18.76 -15.41
CA LEU A 480 -12.53 17.64 -15.48
C LEU A 480 -13.32 16.32 -15.52
N ASN A 481 -13.64 15.84 -16.71
CA ASN A 481 -14.33 14.57 -16.93
C ASN A 481 -13.36 13.39 -17.01
N SER A 482 -12.06 13.59 -16.80
CA SER A 482 -11.10 12.50 -16.59
C SER A 482 -10.78 12.36 -15.11
N HIS A 483 -11.28 11.28 -14.49
CA HIS A 483 -10.95 10.60 -13.20
C HIS A 483 -10.24 11.32 -12.03
N THR A 484 -10.07 12.63 -12.08
CA THR A 484 -9.53 13.51 -11.06
C THR A 484 -10.75 14.07 -10.33
N SER A 485 -10.89 13.76 -9.06
CA SER A 485 -12.09 14.06 -8.26
C SER A 485 -12.32 15.55 -7.99
N ILE A 486 -11.66 16.45 -8.72
CA ILE A 486 -11.62 17.87 -8.44
C ILE A 486 -12.08 18.63 -9.67
N ASN A 487 -13.31 19.15 -9.62
CA ASN A 487 -13.77 20.17 -10.57
C ASN A 487 -12.92 21.43 -10.36
N MET A 488 -12.08 21.78 -11.34
CA MET A 488 -11.22 22.96 -11.30
C MET A 488 -11.64 23.95 -12.38
N THR A 489 -11.93 25.19 -12.00
CA THR A 489 -12.15 26.28 -12.95
C THR A 489 -10.83 26.74 -13.56
N LEU A 490 -10.87 27.38 -14.74
CA LEU A 490 -9.68 28.00 -15.35
C LEU A 490 -8.99 29.01 -14.39
N SER A 491 -9.76 29.72 -13.56
CA SER A 491 -9.21 30.60 -12.53
C SER A 491 -8.47 29.83 -11.44
N GLY A 492 -9.06 28.74 -10.92
CA GLY A 492 -8.40 27.90 -9.91
C GLY A 492 -7.14 27.22 -10.45
N PHE A 493 -7.12 26.84 -11.73
CA PHE A 493 -5.93 26.33 -12.40
C PHE A 493 -4.83 27.40 -12.46
N LYS A 494 -5.14 28.63 -12.90
CA LYS A 494 -4.20 29.75 -12.92
C LYS A 494 -3.62 30.03 -11.54
N ASP A 495 -4.46 30.07 -10.51
CA ASP A 495 -4.03 30.30 -9.12
C ASP A 495 -3.07 29.21 -8.62
N SER A 496 -3.30 27.96 -9.01
CA SER A 496 -2.46 26.82 -8.63
C SER A 496 -1.11 26.85 -9.34
N VAL A 497 -1.09 27.21 -10.64
CA VAL A 497 0.16 27.45 -11.39
C VAL A 497 0.93 28.62 -10.78
N MET A 498 0.25 29.72 -10.44
CA MET A 498 0.87 30.87 -9.78
C MET A 498 1.51 30.51 -8.45
N GLU A 499 0.82 29.76 -7.60
CA GLU A 499 1.34 29.35 -6.30
C GLU A 499 2.56 28.42 -6.46
N LEU A 500 2.59 27.56 -7.49
CA LEU A 500 3.79 26.77 -7.84
C LEU A 500 4.96 27.66 -8.26
N VAL A 501 4.76 28.62 -9.17
CA VAL A 501 5.82 29.52 -9.62
C VAL A 501 6.35 30.37 -8.48
N HIS A 502 5.47 30.87 -7.61
CA HIS A 502 5.86 31.61 -6.41
C HIS A 502 6.63 30.73 -5.41
N PHE A 503 6.18 29.49 -5.20
CA PHE A 503 6.89 28.54 -4.34
C PHE A 503 8.30 28.24 -4.86
N VAL A 504 8.46 27.94 -6.16
CA VAL A 504 9.78 27.74 -6.77
C VAL A 504 10.62 29.01 -6.69
N GLY A 505 10.02 30.19 -6.87
CA GLY A 505 10.71 31.47 -6.68
C GLY A 505 11.24 31.66 -5.26
N ARG A 506 10.50 31.24 -4.23
CA ARG A 506 10.98 31.22 -2.82
C ARG A 506 12.15 30.24 -2.66
N LEU A 507 12.02 29.02 -3.18
CA LEU A 507 13.09 28.01 -3.11
C LEU A 507 14.36 28.48 -3.84
N ALA A 508 14.23 29.07 -5.02
CA ALA A 508 15.32 29.60 -5.82
C ALA A 508 16.04 30.74 -5.09
N SER A 509 15.29 31.70 -4.57
CA SER A 509 15.83 32.85 -3.83
C SER A 509 16.67 32.41 -2.63
N VAL A 510 16.14 31.46 -1.85
CA VAL A 510 16.81 31.00 -0.63
C VAL A 510 17.91 29.97 -0.96
N GLY A 511 17.69 29.10 -1.93
CA GLY A 511 18.67 28.12 -2.39
C GLY A 511 19.94 28.76 -2.92
N LEU A 512 19.82 29.82 -3.73
CA LEU A 512 20.96 30.59 -4.22
C LEU A 512 21.71 31.29 -3.08
N GLN A 513 21.00 31.81 -2.08
CA GLN A 513 21.65 32.40 -0.90
C GLN A 513 22.43 31.37 -0.09
N LEU A 514 21.85 30.19 0.14
CA LEU A 514 22.47 29.11 0.94
C LEU A 514 23.70 28.50 0.26
N GLU A 515 23.65 28.34 -1.06
CA GLU A 515 24.71 27.68 -1.85
C GLU A 515 25.71 28.67 -2.47
N GLY A 516 25.65 29.96 -2.10
CA GLY A 516 26.58 30.98 -2.60
C GLY A 516 26.48 31.23 -4.11
N CYS A 517 25.26 31.23 -4.66
CA CYS A 517 24.97 31.44 -6.08
C CYS A 517 25.65 30.41 -7.01
N HIS A 518 25.69 29.15 -6.60
CA HIS A 518 26.28 28.06 -7.38
C HIS A 518 25.67 27.94 -8.80
N SER A 519 26.51 27.90 -9.83
CA SER A 519 26.11 27.91 -11.25
C SER A 519 25.21 26.73 -11.64
N LEU A 520 25.47 25.53 -11.13
CA LEU A 520 24.61 24.36 -11.36
C LEU A 520 23.16 24.61 -10.95
N LEU A 521 22.93 25.04 -9.70
CA LEU A 521 21.58 25.34 -9.21
C LEU A 521 20.93 26.48 -10.02
N LEU A 522 21.73 27.49 -10.38
CA LEU A 522 21.29 28.58 -11.25
C LEU A 522 20.76 28.06 -12.59
N SER A 523 21.45 27.11 -13.22
CA SER A 523 21.01 26.50 -14.48
C SER A 523 19.64 25.84 -14.36
N PHE A 524 19.41 25.03 -13.33
CA PHE A 524 18.10 24.39 -13.10
C PHE A 524 16.99 25.40 -12.82
N ILE A 525 17.30 26.48 -12.10
CA ILE A 525 16.35 27.58 -11.86
C ILE A 525 16.01 28.29 -13.18
N LEU A 526 16.99 28.51 -14.05
CA LEU A 526 16.76 29.10 -15.37
C LEU A 526 15.94 28.19 -16.28
N ASP A 527 16.15 26.86 -16.22
CA ASP A 527 15.31 25.89 -16.96
C ASP A 527 13.84 26.03 -16.56
N PHE A 528 13.57 26.24 -15.27
CA PHE A 528 12.22 26.49 -14.77
C PHE A 528 11.64 27.79 -15.32
N TYR A 529 12.39 28.90 -15.27
CA TYR A 529 11.88 30.19 -15.74
C TYR A 529 11.74 30.28 -17.27
N GLU A 530 12.50 29.50 -18.04
CA GLU A 530 12.28 29.35 -19.48
C GLU A 530 10.91 28.71 -19.77
N THR A 531 10.54 27.66 -19.03
CA THR A 531 9.19 27.08 -19.10
C THR A 531 8.12 28.10 -18.70
N VAL A 532 8.35 28.88 -17.64
CA VAL A 532 7.42 29.92 -17.18
C VAL A 532 7.19 30.99 -18.24
N CYS A 533 8.23 31.43 -18.95
CA CYS A 533 8.11 32.44 -20.02
C CYS A 533 7.26 31.93 -21.21
N ASP A 534 7.22 30.62 -21.43
CA ASP A 534 6.49 30.00 -22.52
C ASP A 534 5.01 29.73 -22.20
N THR A 535 4.59 29.92 -20.94
CA THR A 535 3.23 29.67 -20.43
C THR A 535 2.13 30.26 -21.32
N PHE A 536 2.29 31.50 -21.78
CA PHE A 536 1.27 32.15 -22.62
C PHE A 536 1.45 31.86 -24.11
N LEU A 537 2.65 32.07 -24.65
CA LEU A 537 2.88 31.97 -26.10
C LEU A 537 2.75 30.53 -26.60
N ARG A 538 3.14 29.55 -25.79
CA ARG A 538 3.14 28.13 -26.19
C ARG A 538 1.91 27.37 -25.68
N TYR A 539 1.46 27.64 -24.46
CA TYR A 539 0.40 26.88 -23.81
C TYR A 539 -0.93 27.62 -23.67
N GLY A 540 -1.01 28.87 -24.17
CA GLY A 540 -2.24 29.66 -24.20
C GLY A 540 -2.75 30.12 -22.84
N LEU A 541 -1.99 29.93 -21.75
CA LEU A 541 -2.41 30.33 -20.40
C LEU A 541 -2.02 31.80 -20.15
N PRO A 542 -2.98 32.71 -19.90
CA PRO A 542 -2.71 34.14 -19.74
C PRO A 542 -2.11 34.50 -18.38
N LEU A 543 -0.87 34.07 -18.16
CA LEU A 543 -0.16 34.20 -16.89
C LEU A 543 1.27 34.70 -17.09
N VAL A 544 1.57 35.91 -16.63
CA VAL A 544 2.92 36.51 -16.68
C VAL A 544 3.52 36.49 -15.29
N VAL A 545 4.68 35.84 -15.12
CA VAL A 545 5.43 35.88 -13.85
C VAL A 545 6.90 36.13 -14.13
N MET A 546 7.46 37.11 -13.43
CA MET A 546 8.87 37.46 -13.55
C MET A 546 9.73 36.67 -12.56
N PRO A 547 11.01 36.39 -12.89
CA PRO A 547 11.95 35.88 -11.91
C PRO A 547 12.05 36.83 -10.71
N PRO A 548 12.08 36.31 -9.46
CA PRO A 548 12.28 37.12 -8.27
C PRO A 548 13.58 37.93 -8.37
N PRO A 549 13.66 39.09 -7.72
CA PRO A 549 14.89 39.90 -7.69
C PRO A 549 16.11 39.10 -7.23
N ALA A 550 15.92 38.21 -6.25
CA ALA A 550 16.95 37.32 -5.72
C ALA A 550 17.42 36.23 -6.71
N VAL A 551 16.77 36.07 -7.86
CA VAL A 551 17.24 35.25 -8.98
C VAL A 551 17.77 36.15 -10.10
N PHE A 552 17.03 37.20 -10.46
CA PHE A 552 17.40 38.12 -11.54
C PHE A 552 18.80 38.72 -11.37
N TYR A 553 19.10 39.31 -10.20
CA TYR A 553 20.39 39.97 -9.99
C TYR A 553 21.57 38.99 -9.91
N PRO A 554 21.49 37.84 -9.21
CA PRO A 554 22.56 36.85 -9.25
C PRO A 554 22.84 36.28 -10.64
N VAL A 555 21.82 36.11 -11.48
CA VAL A 555 22.03 35.69 -12.87
C VAL A 555 22.72 36.78 -13.67
N LEU A 556 22.24 38.03 -13.55
CA LEU A 556 22.82 39.18 -14.24
C LEU A 556 24.29 39.36 -13.90
N PHE A 557 24.70 39.17 -12.65
CA PHE A 557 26.09 39.32 -12.20
C PHE A 557 26.89 38.02 -12.20
N SER A 558 26.35 36.94 -12.77
CA SER A 558 27.05 35.66 -12.81
C SER A 558 28.32 35.75 -13.68
N PRO A 559 29.39 35.01 -13.34
CA PRO A 559 30.57 34.89 -14.17
C PRO A 559 30.38 33.93 -15.36
N ASP A 560 29.20 33.31 -15.48
CA ASP A 560 28.90 32.35 -16.53
C ASP A 560 28.12 33.04 -17.67
N PRO A 561 28.68 33.09 -18.90
CA PRO A 561 28.03 33.76 -20.02
C PRO A 561 26.75 33.07 -20.47
N VAL A 562 26.65 31.75 -20.28
CA VAL A 562 25.43 30.99 -20.61
C VAL A 562 24.27 31.46 -19.74
N SER A 563 24.49 31.61 -18.44
CA SER A 563 23.47 32.13 -17.51
C SER A 563 22.96 33.52 -17.90
N VAL A 564 23.84 34.44 -18.31
CA VAL A 564 23.45 35.79 -18.76
C VAL A 564 22.71 35.75 -20.11
N ASP A 565 23.12 34.88 -21.03
CA ASP A 565 22.43 34.70 -22.31
C ASP A 565 21.01 34.14 -22.13
N ARG A 566 20.86 33.14 -21.25
CA ARG A 566 19.56 32.57 -20.88
C ARG A 566 18.65 33.60 -20.21
N LEU A 567 19.19 34.47 -19.35
CA LEU A 567 18.44 35.60 -18.81
C LEU A 567 17.97 36.55 -19.92
N ALA A 568 18.83 36.86 -20.89
CA ALA A 568 18.46 37.69 -22.03
C ALA A 568 17.31 37.06 -22.84
N TYR A 569 17.37 35.74 -23.05
CA TYR A 569 16.30 34.98 -23.68
C TYR A 569 14.98 35.04 -22.89
N ILE A 570 15.01 34.77 -21.58
CA ILE A 570 13.84 34.87 -20.67
C ILE A 570 13.22 36.27 -20.76
N MET A 571 14.04 37.33 -20.71
CA MET A 571 13.57 38.71 -20.79
C MET A 571 13.00 39.06 -22.17
N TYR A 572 13.60 38.56 -23.25
CA TYR A 572 13.09 38.73 -24.61
C TYR A 572 11.72 38.05 -24.79
N ARG A 573 11.60 36.78 -24.40
CA ARG A 573 10.36 36.00 -24.48
C ARG A 573 9.25 36.63 -23.65
N SER A 574 9.58 37.07 -22.44
CA SER A 574 8.67 37.83 -21.59
C SER A 574 8.22 39.15 -22.25
N GLY A 575 9.12 39.84 -22.95
CA GLY A 575 8.80 41.04 -23.71
C GLY A 575 7.82 40.81 -24.86
N LEU A 576 8.00 39.75 -25.65
CA LEU A 576 7.04 39.36 -26.70
C LEU A 576 5.66 39.09 -26.11
N MET A 577 5.61 38.34 -25.01
CA MET A 577 4.38 38.07 -24.27
C MET A 577 3.68 39.37 -23.83
N HIS A 578 4.43 40.35 -23.29
CA HIS A 578 3.86 41.65 -22.91
C HIS A 578 3.23 42.39 -24.10
N VAL A 579 3.87 42.38 -25.27
CA VAL A 579 3.33 43.01 -26.49
C VAL A 579 2.04 42.30 -26.92
N SER A 580 2.01 40.97 -26.90
CA SER A 580 0.82 40.19 -27.25
C SER A 580 -0.33 40.42 -26.26
N VAL A 581 -0.05 40.46 -24.95
CA VAL A 581 -1.05 40.79 -23.92
C VAL A 581 -1.59 42.21 -24.11
N ALA A 582 -0.71 43.18 -24.39
CA ALA A 582 -1.12 44.56 -24.66
C ALA A 582 -1.99 44.68 -25.92
N ALA A 583 -1.72 43.86 -26.95
CA ALA A 583 -2.56 43.77 -28.14
C ALA A 583 -3.94 43.15 -27.83
N CYS A 584 -3.99 42.08 -27.02
CA CYS A 584 -5.25 41.46 -26.58
C CYS A 584 -6.11 42.40 -25.72
N HIS A 585 -5.48 43.18 -24.83
CA HIS A 585 -6.17 44.17 -24.00
C HIS A 585 -6.78 45.32 -24.83
N LYS A 586 -6.21 45.65 -26.00
CA LYS A 586 -6.78 46.62 -26.95
C LYS A 586 -8.01 46.09 -27.68
N LEU A 587 -8.19 44.76 -27.75
CA LEU A 587 -9.30 44.09 -28.43
C LEU A 587 -10.49 43.79 -27.49
N ASN A 588 -10.51 44.32 -26.25
CA ASN A 588 -11.61 44.16 -25.28
C ASN A 588 -11.97 42.70 -24.89
N LEU A 589 -11.03 41.75 -24.99
CA LEU A 589 -11.17 40.38 -24.44
C LEU A 589 -10.94 40.37 -22.90
N ASN A 590 -11.67 41.24 -22.18
CA ASN A 590 -11.40 41.62 -20.78
C ASN A 590 -11.75 40.56 -19.72
N GLN A 591 -12.27 39.39 -20.08
CA GLN A 591 -12.77 38.42 -19.09
C GLN A 591 -11.74 37.37 -18.63
N ALA A 592 -10.56 37.26 -19.26
CA ALA A 592 -9.61 36.17 -18.97
C ALA A 592 -8.25 36.57 -18.38
N PHE A 593 -7.95 37.87 -18.23
CA PHE A 593 -6.61 38.37 -17.94
C PHE A 593 -6.55 39.17 -16.62
N HIS A 594 -6.16 38.53 -15.52
CA HIS A 594 -5.75 39.20 -14.28
C HIS A 594 -4.22 39.36 -14.24
N ILE A 595 -3.63 40.12 -15.17
CA ILE A 595 -2.19 40.44 -15.12
C ILE A 595 -2.03 41.73 -14.32
N SER A 596 -1.30 41.66 -13.21
CA SER A 596 -1.13 42.81 -12.31
C SER A 596 -0.31 43.92 -12.96
N ARG A 597 -0.67 45.19 -12.73
CA ARG A 597 0.17 46.34 -13.12
C ARG A 597 1.57 46.30 -12.50
N GLN A 598 1.72 45.58 -11.38
CA GLN A 598 2.99 45.40 -10.70
C GLN A 598 3.96 44.56 -11.53
N THR A 599 3.50 43.47 -12.14
CA THR A 599 4.33 42.61 -13.00
C THR A 599 4.91 43.39 -14.19
N PHE A 600 4.14 44.30 -14.79
CA PHE A 600 4.62 45.17 -15.86
C PHE A 600 5.70 46.15 -15.38
N ARG A 601 5.54 46.73 -14.18
CA ARG A 601 6.55 47.62 -13.60
C ARG A 601 7.84 46.88 -13.30
N GLU A 602 7.75 45.66 -12.77
CA GLU A 602 8.89 44.81 -12.49
C GLU A 602 9.65 44.44 -13.77
N PHE A 603 8.94 44.03 -14.83
CA PHE A 603 9.55 43.76 -16.14
C PHE A 603 10.27 44.99 -16.72
N ASN A 604 9.59 46.14 -16.76
CA ASN A 604 10.17 47.37 -17.29
C ASN A 604 11.42 47.77 -16.50
N ASN A 605 11.39 47.61 -15.17
CA ASN A 605 12.55 47.86 -14.33
C ASN A 605 13.72 46.92 -14.68
N TYR A 606 13.47 45.62 -14.82
CA TYR A 606 14.50 44.65 -15.22
C TYR A 606 15.11 44.93 -16.58
N VAL A 607 14.30 45.29 -17.58
CA VAL A 607 14.81 45.69 -18.91
C VAL A 607 15.72 46.91 -18.79
N VAL A 608 15.29 47.94 -18.05
CA VAL A 608 16.09 49.15 -17.83
C VAL A 608 17.41 48.83 -17.13
N VAL A 609 17.38 48.00 -16.09
CA VAL A 609 18.59 47.55 -15.37
C VAL A 609 19.52 46.80 -16.31
N MET A 610 19.02 45.81 -17.05
CA MET A 610 19.84 44.96 -17.92
C MET A 610 20.48 45.77 -19.05
N VAL A 611 19.73 46.70 -19.68
CA VAL A 611 20.26 47.60 -20.71
C VAL A 611 21.28 48.59 -20.12
N ASN A 612 21.03 49.12 -18.93
CA ASN A 612 21.97 50.03 -18.29
C ASN A 612 23.26 49.34 -17.84
N CYS A 613 23.15 48.09 -17.40
CA CYS A 613 24.26 47.23 -17.03
C CYS A 613 25.12 46.92 -18.25
N LEU A 614 24.55 46.23 -19.24
CA LEU A 614 25.31 45.64 -20.35
C LEU A 614 25.69 46.66 -21.44
N TRP A 615 24.85 47.67 -21.69
CA TRP A 615 25.01 48.61 -22.82
C TRP A 615 25.40 50.02 -22.40
N ASN A 616 24.58 50.66 -21.56
CA ASN A 616 24.76 52.10 -21.29
C ASN A 616 25.92 52.40 -20.33
N SER A 617 26.53 51.37 -19.74
CA SER A 617 27.63 51.52 -18.76
C SER A 617 27.22 52.43 -17.60
N LYS A 618 26.00 52.23 -17.09
CA LYS A 618 25.30 53.14 -16.17
C LYS A 618 24.87 52.40 -14.90
N MET A 619 25.76 51.64 -14.27
CA MET A 619 25.41 50.87 -13.07
C MET A 619 25.29 51.74 -11.81
N PHE A 620 24.42 51.29 -10.89
CA PHE A 620 24.16 51.90 -9.57
C PHE A 620 23.44 53.26 -9.57
N HIS A 621 22.74 53.63 -10.64
CA HIS A 621 21.83 54.78 -10.57
C HIS A 621 20.63 54.53 -9.65
N PRO A 622 20.12 55.59 -8.99
CA PRO A 622 18.92 55.47 -8.16
C PRO A 622 17.74 54.92 -8.96
N GLY A 623 17.09 53.90 -8.41
CA GLY A 623 15.95 53.20 -9.03
C GLY A 623 16.23 51.79 -9.57
N MET A 624 17.49 51.33 -9.63
CA MET A 624 17.86 50.02 -10.18
C MET A 624 17.68 48.79 -9.25
N GLY A 625 16.98 48.94 -8.12
CA GLY A 625 16.73 47.86 -7.15
C GLY A 625 17.94 47.37 -6.34
N VAL A 626 19.14 47.28 -6.95
CA VAL A 626 20.42 47.04 -6.26
C VAL A 626 21.10 48.37 -6.02
N GLN A 627 20.93 48.90 -4.79
CA GLN A 627 21.63 50.09 -4.34
C GLN A 627 22.75 49.65 -3.40
N LEU A 628 23.99 49.69 -3.89
CA LEU A 628 25.16 49.66 -3.02
C LEU A 628 25.29 51.03 -2.38
N GLY A 629 25.56 51.07 -1.07
CA GLY A 629 25.85 52.32 -0.39
C GLY A 629 27.01 53.04 -1.06
N GLU A 630 26.86 54.35 -1.29
CA GLU A 630 27.88 55.18 -1.95
C GLU A 630 29.25 55.05 -1.24
N GLU A 631 29.23 54.89 0.09
CA GLU A 631 30.41 54.61 0.90
C GLU A 631 31.14 53.31 0.53
N LEU A 632 30.42 52.24 0.16
CA LEU A 632 31.02 50.96 -0.25
C LEU A 632 31.64 51.06 -1.65
N LEU A 633 30.98 51.81 -2.55
CA LEU A 633 31.50 52.05 -3.90
C LEU A 633 32.77 52.90 -3.84
N LEU A 634 32.80 53.94 -2.99
CA LEU A 634 34.00 54.75 -2.76
C LEU A 634 35.13 53.93 -2.12
N LYS A 635 34.83 53.02 -1.18
CA LYS A 635 35.81 52.11 -0.57
C LYS A 635 36.41 51.10 -1.56
N SER A 636 35.75 50.83 -2.68
CA SER A 636 36.25 49.85 -3.67
C SER A 636 37.48 50.33 -4.45
N ASN A 637 37.76 51.65 -4.45
CA ASN A 637 38.84 52.27 -5.22
C ASN A 637 38.84 51.95 -6.74
N VAL A 638 37.73 51.46 -7.29
CA VAL A 638 37.62 51.17 -8.73
C VAL A 638 37.26 52.47 -9.48
N PRO A 639 38.09 52.94 -10.41
CA PRO A 639 37.76 54.11 -11.22
C PRO A 639 36.57 53.79 -12.13
N GLN A 640 35.61 54.71 -12.23
CA GLN A 640 34.41 54.55 -13.07
C GLN A 640 33.66 53.23 -12.84
N TYR A 641 33.42 52.88 -11.57
CA TYR A 641 32.74 51.66 -11.14
C TYR A 641 31.39 51.37 -11.86
N TRP A 642 30.74 52.41 -12.42
CA TRP A 642 29.51 52.30 -13.19
C TRP A 642 29.69 51.60 -14.55
N THR A 643 30.93 51.51 -15.06
CA THR A 643 31.28 50.85 -16.33
C THR A 643 31.74 49.39 -16.17
N SER A 644 31.97 48.93 -14.95
CA SER A 644 32.60 47.63 -14.68
C SER A 644 31.78 46.41 -15.11
N PHE A 645 30.49 46.57 -15.40
CA PHE A 645 29.59 45.49 -15.84
C PHE A 645 29.06 45.68 -17.26
N ASP A 646 29.66 46.58 -18.05
CA ASP A 646 29.36 46.66 -19.48
C ASP A 646 29.74 45.35 -20.19
N LEU A 647 29.20 45.07 -21.38
CA LEU A 647 29.40 43.80 -22.09
C LEU A 647 30.88 43.43 -22.35
N VAL A 648 31.80 44.39 -22.27
CA VAL A 648 33.25 44.18 -22.47
C VAL A 648 33.94 43.82 -21.16
N ASN A 649 33.55 44.47 -20.06
CA ASN A 649 34.14 44.31 -18.73
C ASN A 649 33.35 43.35 -17.84
N HIS A 650 32.17 42.90 -18.29
CA HIS A 650 31.31 41.99 -17.57
C HIS A 650 32.07 40.70 -17.21
N PRO A 651 32.02 40.21 -15.95
CA PRO A 651 32.75 39.01 -15.54
C PRO A 651 32.54 37.81 -16.47
N ALA A 652 31.33 37.65 -16.99
CA ALA A 652 30.97 36.59 -17.93
C ALA A 652 31.60 36.69 -19.33
N PHE A 653 31.85 37.91 -19.82
CA PHE A 653 32.28 38.16 -21.20
C PHE A 653 33.72 38.67 -21.30
N LEU A 654 34.37 38.97 -20.17
CA LEU A 654 35.73 39.52 -20.14
C LEU A 654 36.74 38.65 -20.89
N SER A 655 36.66 37.32 -20.74
CA SER A 655 37.53 36.38 -21.47
C SER A 655 37.32 36.45 -23.00
N TYR A 656 36.07 36.60 -23.44
CA TYR A 656 35.71 36.76 -24.85
C TYR A 656 36.17 38.11 -25.39
N ALA A 657 36.10 39.18 -24.59
CA ALA A 657 36.60 40.49 -24.97
C ALA A 657 38.12 40.47 -25.18
N VAL A 658 38.87 39.79 -24.31
CA VAL A 658 40.33 39.62 -24.45
C VAL A 658 40.68 38.82 -25.71
N ASP A 659 40.01 37.69 -25.94
CA ASP A 659 40.24 36.86 -27.14
C ASP A 659 39.89 37.62 -28.43
N PHE A 660 38.76 38.33 -28.45
CA PHE A 660 38.38 39.19 -29.56
C PHE A 660 39.43 40.27 -29.84
N HIS A 661 39.94 40.94 -28.79
CA HIS A 661 40.98 41.95 -28.94
C HIS A 661 42.27 41.35 -29.52
N GLN A 662 42.70 40.17 -29.08
CA GLN A 662 43.87 39.49 -29.62
C GLN A 662 43.71 39.13 -31.10
N ARG A 663 42.52 38.74 -31.53
CA ARG A 663 42.22 38.44 -32.94
C ARG A 663 42.20 39.69 -33.82
N CYS A 664 41.66 40.81 -33.32
CA CYS A 664 41.60 42.06 -34.06
C CYS A 664 42.92 42.85 -34.07
N TRP A 665 43.74 42.73 -33.03
CA TRP A 665 45.03 43.44 -32.89
C TRP A 665 46.18 42.51 -32.47
N PRO A 666 46.58 41.54 -33.30
CA PRO A 666 47.59 40.54 -32.94
C PRO A 666 48.99 41.11 -32.64
N GLY A 667 49.27 42.36 -33.04
CA GLY A 667 50.55 43.03 -32.80
C GLY A 667 50.65 43.86 -31.51
N ARG A 668 49.55 44.03 -30.76
CA ARG A 668 49.55 44.80 -29.49
C ARG A 668 49.78 43.87 -28.31
N LYS A 669 50.80 44.18 -27.49
CA LYS A 669 51.10 43.43 -26.25
C LYS A 669 50.20 43.84 -25.08
N ASP A 670 49.74 45.09 -25.07
CA ASP A 670 48.82 45.61 -24.06
C ASP A 670 47.37 45.43 -24.54
N VAL A 671 46.52 44.84 -23.69
CA VAL A 671 45.10 44.64 -23.98
C VAL A 671 44.33 45.90 -23.59
N ASP A 672 44.03 46.75 -24.57
CA ASP A 672 43.18 47.92 -24.38
C ASP A 672 41.72 47.58 -24.74
N LEU A 673 40.94 47.16 -23.75
CA LEU A 673 39.54 46.81 -23.94
C LEU A 673 38.65 48.00 -24.32
N ASN A 674 39.07 49.24 -24.05
CA ASN A 674 38.30 50.42 -24.44
C ASN A 674 38.29 50.62 -25.96
N SER A 675 39.28 50.09 -26.68
CA SER A 675 39.31 50.10 -28.14
C SER A 675 38.13 49.34 -28.78
N ILE A 676 37.54 48.37 -28.07
CA ILE A 676 36.36 47.63 -28.50
C ILE A 676 35.10 48.52 -28.47
N LYS A 677 35.07 49.55 -27.61
CA LYS A 677 33.90 50.44 -27.45
C LYS A 677 33.74 51.44 -28.60
N HIS A 678 34.67 51.50 -29.55
CA HIS A 678 34.51 52.30 -30.77
C HIS A 678 33.42 51.72 -31.69
N SER A 679 32.73 52.55 -32.47
CA SER A 679 31.51 52.16 -33.18
C SER A 679 31.66 50.95 -34.12
N LYS A 680 32.75 50.86 -34.88
CA LYS A 680 33.02 49.73 -35.79
C LYS A 680 33.49 48.46 -35.04
N PRO A 681 34.51 48.52 -34.16
CA PRO A 681 34.88 47.38 -33.32
C PRO A 681 33.74 46.82 -32.47
N TRP A 682 32.86 47.69 -31.96
CA TRP A 682 31.72 47.28 -31.14
C TRP A 682 30.74 46.40 -31.92
N SER A 683 30.40 46.76 -33.17
CA SER A 683 29.54 45.92 -34.00
C SER A 683 30.17 44.56 -34.29
N TRP A 684 31.48 44.51 -34.56
CA TRP A 684 32.20 43.26 -34.79
C TRP A 684 32.29 42.40 -33.53
N TYR A 685 32.42 43.01 -32.36
CA TYR A 685 32.41 42.29 -31.09
C TYR A 685 31.05 41.65 -30.81
N LEU A 686 29.94 42.35 -31.11
CA LEU A 686 28.61 41.76 -30.98
C LEU A 686 28.39 40.60 -31.95
N GLU A 687 28.78 40.76 -33.22
CA GLU A 687 28.74 39.66 -34.19
C GLU A 687 29.62 38.49 -33.77
N TYR A 688 30.78 38.77 -33.18
CA TYR A 688 31.64 37.75 -32.60
C TYR A 688 30.93 36.99 -31.48
N LEU A 689 30.34 37.67 -30.50
CA LEU A 689 29.58 37.02 -29.44
C LEU A 689 28.42 36.18 -30.00
N TYR A 690 27.69 36.68 -31.00
CA TYR A 690 26.62 35.91 -31.63
C TYR A 690 27.15 34.67 -32.36
N SER A 691 28.33 34.73 -32.97
CA SER A 691 28.97 33.57 -33.59
C SER A 691 29.38 32.48 -32.58
N GLN A 692 29.50 32.83 -31.29
CA GLN A 692 29.78 31.87 -30.21
C GLN A 692 28.52 31.16 -29.68
N GLY A 693 27.33 31.45 -30.23
CA GLY A 693 26.07 30.78 -29.85
C GLY A 693 25.23 31.53 -28.81
N TYR A 694 25.54 32.80 -28.52
CA TYR A 694 24.76 33.65 -27.60
C TYR A 694 23.54 34.27 -28.30
N ASP A 695 22.57 33.42 -28.65
CA ASP A 695 21.36 33.80 -29.37
C ASP A 695 20.35 34.56 -28.50
N GLY A 696 20.29 34.29 -27.19
CA GLY A 696 19.42 35.01 -26.26
C GLY A 696 19.74 36.50 -26.21
N LEU A 697 21.04 36.83 -26.13
CA LEU A 697 21.54 38.21 -26.22
C LEU A 697 21.23 38.84 -27.57
N LYS A 698 21.39 38.10 -28.67
CA LYS A 698 21.06 38.59 -30.02
C LYS A 698 19.59 39.00 -30.13
N GLN A 699 18.69 38.16 -29.63
CA GLN A 699 17.25 38.39 -29.67
C GLN A 699 16.85 39.58 -28.78
N PHE A 700 17.34 39.62 -27.54
CA PHE A 700 17.09 40.72 -26.61
C PHE A 700 17.55 42.08 -27.17
N VAL A 701 18.76 42.11 -27.74
CA VAL A 701 19.36 43.32 -28.29
C VAL A 701 18.66 43.75 -29.58
N GLY A 702 18.29 42.81 -30.46
CA GLY A 702 17.56 43.10 -31.69
C GLY A 702 16.23 43.80 -31.43
N CYS A 703 15.48 43.38 -30.41
CA CYS A 703 14.23 44.03 -30.03
C CYS A 703 14.41 45.43 -29.43
N ASN A 704 15.51 45.67 -28.72
CA ASN A 704 15.76 46.95 -28.05
C ASN A 704 16.55 47.95 -28.91
N LYS A 705 17.11 47.54 -30.06
CA LYS A 705 17.92 48.40 -30.96
C LYS A 705 17.12 49.18 -32.02
N HIS A 706 15.84 48.88 -32.26
CA HIS A 706 15.00 49.66 -33.17
C HIS A 706 14.17 50.70 -32.41
N PRO A 707 14.59 51.98 -32.34
CA PRO A 707 13.89 53.04 -31.62
C PRO A 707 12.93 53.79 -32.55
N HIS A 708 12.29 53.11 -33.51
CA HIS A 708 11.25 53.72 -34.37
C HIS A 708 9.81 53.44 -33.90
N HIS A 709 9.63 52.91 -32.69
CA HIS A 709 8.42 53.15 -31.91
C HIS A 709 8.73 53.54 -30.44
N PRO A 710 9.32 54.72 -30.19
CA PRO A 710 9.46 55.28 -28.85
C PRO A 710 8.24 56.15 -28.52
N SER A 711 7.02 55.64 -28.75
CA SER A 711 5.79 56.38 -28.46
C SER A 711 4.69 55.55 -27.79
N SER A 712 4.93 54.28 -27.45
CA SER A 712 3.90 53.42 -26.84
C SER A 712 4.30 52.73 -25.53
N LEU A 713 5.53 52.87 -25.05
CA LEU A 713 5.98 52.26 -23.77
C LEU A 713 6.19 53.28 -22.64
N SER A 714 6.14 54.59 -22.93
CA SER A 714 6.22 55.66 -21.92
C SER A 714 4.84 56.25 -21.54
N GLN A 715 3.76 55.69 -22.08
CA GLN A 715 2.39 56.01 -21.68
C GLN A 715 1.62 54.70 -21.48
N LEU A 716 1.86 54.00 -20.36
CA LEU A 716 0.94 53.02 -19.76
C LEU A 716 1.33 52.73 -18.31
#